data_AF-A0A2E4DW70-F1
#
_entry.id   AF-A0A2E4DW70-F1
#
_cell.length_a   1.000
_cell.length_b   1.000
_cell.length_c   1.000
_cell.angle_alpha   90.00
_cell.angle_beta   90.00
_cell.angle_gamma   90.00
#
_symmetry.space_group_name_H-M   'P 1'
#
loop_
_entity.id
_entity.type
_entity.pdbx_description
1 polymer ?
#
loop_
_entity_poly.entity_id
_entity_poly.type
_entity_poly.pdbx_seq_one_letter_code
_entity_poly.pdbx_strand_id
1 'polypeptide(L)'
;MEIKNSNRQHWISLGGKKIWLLKNARAWKLLLYLFISFVFILYSLLMFIYGGHYYREFEDNIKSVRDSVAIFASVSLSRIRQTEKTDQIRININPKNFRKLFLQKERALRKGKLFVTEADYIPATIQHGDETIKVKLRLKGDHIDHLQGKKWSFRIIVKGHNTILGMKKISIHHPKTRNYLNEWLFHQTLRREGLLGLRYQFIRVILNQENLGIYALEEHFDEYLLGHNQLRNGPIVRFNEELFWKEIAQKSAFDQARMSSGSYLSSDIDAFQTTKWISTPSNHKQYLKAVHLLESFRRGQLQTSQVFDVEKLATFFALTDLMGAEHGSRWHNARFYYNPITSRLQPIGFDGNAGQPVRSLCATINGSHLGNHTSQIEDSYYARIFNDEVFFRRYVKELNRISELAYLDNLFASVSANLNANLSILKSEFFRPRFSKKVYRENQEYIKTILNPVKGLHAYQYKVNENEIELQATNIQSLPIEVNSVSYKDSVTFQANEQIILPAKVPKKLVDYQNIKFVIPKNFTWDESMRSNLKINYRILGMDKARSETVFPWSYMQNDFAKHDFIRQSPNIHAFDFLKIDEELKQISIQKGTWTINQNLIVPEGYHLVCPSGVKINLINSATILSYSSIYFIGNEEEPIIISSNNSSGQGLTVMNSPERSELKFVKFYNLAASAKNGWELTGAITFYESPVQIDDCQFVGSRSEDSLHIMRSEFIIRNTAFSHSFSDALDTDFCEGKIIESSFFHCGNDAVDMSGSIVYVKDLTINGVGDKGLSAGENSEMFVHRVNIKNAKIGLASKDLSRVSVDQLKIDNSHYGLVAFQKKPEFGGGLIEATHLEMKNLKTPYLVEEKSTIVINHKKINTYQENVKKILYDVKDEKNTL
;
A
#
# COMPACT_ATOMS: atom_id res chain seq x y z
N MET A 1 -50.97 66.70 -12.92
CA MET A 1 -51.11 65.41 -13.61
C MET A 1 -49.95 64.52 -13.18
N GLU A 2 -50.25 63.26 -12.87
CA GLU A 2 -49.46 62.08 -12.41
C GLU A 2 -47.95 62.00 -12.81
N ILE A 3 -47.06 61.19 -12.20
CA ILE A 3 -47.08 59.71 -12.09
C ILE A 3 -46.11 59.19 -10.99
N LYS A 4 -46.51 58.05 -10.40
CA LYS A 4 -45.83 57.13 -9.45
C LYS A 4 -44.44 56.63 -9.89
N ASN A 5 -43.64 56.16 -8.92
CA ASN A 5 -42.67 55.08 -9.17
C ASN A 5 -42.53 54.12 -7.97
N SER A 6 -42.49 52.82 -8.28
CA SER A 6 -42.54 51.68 -7.36
C SER A 6 -41.19 50.97 -7.17
N ASN A 7 -40.90 50.54 -5.95
CA ASN A 7 -39.83 49.60 -5.58
C ASN A 7 -40.22 48.13 -5.85
N ARG A 8 -39.26 47.30 -6.30
CA ARG A 8 -39.32 45.83 -6.23
C ARG A 8 -38.14 45.28 -5.42
N GLN A 9 -38.45 44.42 -4.44
CA GLN A 9 -37.53 43.51 -3.76
C GLN A 9 -37.68 42.11 -4.36
N HIS A 10 -36.58 41.36 -4.47
CA HIS A 10 -36.59 39.93 -4.79
C HIS A 10 -36.26 39.08 -3.57
N TRP A 11 -37.09 38.06 -3.37
CA TRP A 11 -36.88 36.93 -2.49
C TRP A 11 -36.42 35.73 -3.33
N ILE A 12 -35.50 34.94 -2.80
CA ILE A 12 -35.23 33.57 -3.28
C ILE A 12 -35.52 32.63 -2.11
N SER A 13 -36.42 31.67 -2.34
CA SER A 13 -36.76 30.62 -1.39
C SER A 13 -35.95 29.35 -1.68
N LEU A 14 -35.41 28.73 -0.64
CA LEU A 14 -35.07 27.30 -0.61
C LEU A 14 -35.44 26.77 0.79
N GLY A 15 -36.33 25.77 0.83
CA GLY A 15 -36.42 24.78 1.90
C GLY A 15 -36.73 25.26 3.32
N GLY A 16 -37.95 25.75 3.57
CA GLY A 16 -38.77 25.25 4.69
C GLY A 16 -38.21 25.15 6.13
N LYS A 17 -37.28 25.98 6.60
CA LYS A 17 -37.07 26.24 8.04
C LYS A 17 -36.69 27.69 8.30
N LYS A 18 -37.58 28.45 8.96
CA LYS A 18 -37.25 29.76 9.54
C LYS A 18 -36.27 29.54 10.70
N ILE A 19 -34.98 29.77 10.49
CA ILE A 19 -34.02 29.92 11.58
C ILE A 19 -33.89 31.40 11.92
N TRP A 20 -34.18 31.70 13.18
CA TRP A 20 -34.13 33.04 13.76
C TRP A 20 -32.68 33.49 13.91
N LEU A 21 -32.19 34.34 13.00
CA LEU A 21 -30.90 35.01 13.18
C LEU A 21 -31.10 36.25 14.07
N LEU A 22 -30.71 36.05 15.33
CA LEU A 22 -30.49 37.02 16.39
C LEU A 22 -30.16 38.44 15.88
N LYS A 23 -31.04 39.38 16.22
CA LYS A 23 -30.75 40.82 16.31
C LYS A 23 -29.62 41.03 17.33
N ASN A 24 -28.37 41.01 16.87
CA ASN A 24 -27.30 41.69 17.58
C ASN A 24 -26.25 42.16 16.58
N ALA A 25 -26.46 43.38 16.06
CA ALA A 25 -25.57 44.08 15.14
C ALA A 25 -24.12 44.23 15.67
N ARG A 26 -23.89 43.99 16.98
CA ARG A 26 -22.56 43.95 17.59
C ARG A 26 -21.81 42.64 17.33
N ALA A 27 -22.48 41.49 17.32
CA ALA A 27 -21.84 40.18 17.10
C ALA A 27 -21.39 40.00 15.64
N TRP A 28 -22.18 40.47 14.68
CA TRP A 28 -21.81 40.48 13.25
C TRP A 28 -20.63 41.40 12.96
N LYS A 29 -20.55 42.56 13.61
CA LYS A 29 -19.37 43.44 13.51
C LYS A 29 -18.12 42.77 14.08
N LEU A 30 -18.23 42.11 15.23
CA LEU A 30 -17.10 41.38 15.83
C LEU A 30 -16.61 40.23 14.93
N LEU A 31 -17.54 39.43 14.39
CA LEU A 31 -17.20 38.36 13.45
C LEU A 31 -16.58 38.89 12.16
N LEU A 32 -17.08 40.02 11.64
CA LEU A 32 -16.51 40.68 10.47
C LEU A 32 -15.08 41.18 10.76
N TYR A 33 -14.83 41.79 11.92
CA TYR A 33 -13.48 42.24 12.31
C TYR A 33 -12.52 41.07 12.54
N LEU A 34 -12.98 39.96 13.11
CA LEU A 34 -12.19 38.74 13.27
C LEU A 34 -11.86 38.11 11.91
N PHE A 35 -12.83 38.08 10.99
CA PHE A 35 -12.62 37.59 9.63
C PHE A 35 -11.62 38.47 8.86
N ILE A 36 -11.76 39.79 8.91
CA ILE A 36 -10.82 40.73 8.27
C ILE A 36 -9.42 40.58 8.87
N SER A 37 -9.30 40.46 10.20
CA SER A 37 -8.01 40.26 10.87
C SER A 37 -7.38 38.93 10.46
N PHE A 38 -8.16 37.85 10.36
CA PHE A 38 -7.68 36.55 9.90
C PHE A 38 -7.17 36.61 8.45
N VAL A 39 -7.91 37.26 7.55
CA VAL A 39 -7.48 37.47 6.15
C VAL A 39 -6.20 38.29 6.10
N PHE A 40 -6.05 39.31 6.95
CA PHE A 40 -4.85 40.15 7.01
C PHE A 40 -3.63 39.38 7.53
N ILE A 41 -3.81 38.54 8.55
CA ILE A 41 -2.74 37.67 9.09
C ILE A 41 -2.33 36.64 8.04
N LEU A 42 -3.29 36.00 7.36
CA LEU A 42 -3.01 35.03 6.30
C LEU A 42 -2.26 35.67 5.12
N TYR A 43 -2.69 36.86 4.69
CA TYR A 43 -2.00 37.64 3.67
C TYR A 43 -0.57 38.01 4.08
N SER A 44 -0.37 38.44 5.33
CA SER A 44 0.96 38.76 5.87
C SER A 44 1.86 37.53 5.94
N LEU A 45 1.33 36.37 6.33
CA LEU A 45 2.06 35.11 6.36
C LEU A 45 2.46 34.66 4.95
N LEU A 46 1.55 34.78 3.98
CA LEU A 46 1.82 34.50 2.57
C LEU A 46 2.88 35.44 2.01
N MET A 47 2.82 36.74 2.30
CA MET A 47 3.84 37.72 1.93
C MET A 47 5.19 37.43 2.59
N PHE A 48 5.21 36.93 3.84
CA PHE A 48 6.45 36.54 4.52
C PHE A 48 7.06 35.27 3.91
N ILE A 49 6.24 34.26 3.56
CA ILE A 49 6.69 33.04 2.89
C ILE A 49 7.18 33.36 1.47
N TYR A 50 6.43 34.16 0.70
CA TYR A 50 6.85 34.63 -0.62
C TYR A 50 8.10 35.49 -0.52
N GLY A 51 8.16 36.40 0.44
CA GLY A 51 9.31 37.26 0.73
C GLY A 51 10.54 36.45 1.13
N GLY A 52 10.40 35.41 1.95
CA GLY A 52 11.48 34.50 2.32
C GLY A 52 11.96 33.63 1.16
N HIS A 53 11.06 33.22 0.27
CA HIS A 53 11.41 32.51 -0.97
C HIS A 53 12.19 33.42 -1.93
N TYR A 54 11.70 34.65 -2.15
CA TYR A 54 12.38 35.66 -2.95
C TYR A 54 13.68 36.16 -2.31
N TYR A 55 13.76 36.22 -0.97
CA TYR A 55 14.99 36.58 -0.25
C TYR A 55 16.06 35.50 -0.40
N ARG A 56 15.70 34.20 -0.36
CA ARG A 56 16.63 33.11 -0.72
C ARG A 56 17.08 33.19 -2.16
N GLU A 57 16.17 33.43 -3.11
CA GLU A 57 16.56 33.68 -4.51
C GLU A 57 17.42 34.95 -4.65
N PHE A 58 17.18 35.99 -3.84
CA PHE A 58 17.93 37.24 -3.84
C PHE A 58 19.31 37.09 -3.19
N GLU A 59 19.46 36.29 -2.14
CA GLU A 59 20.73 35.96 -1.50
C GLU A 59 21.58 35.07 -2.43
N ASP A 60 20.97 34.08 -3.08
CA ASP A 60 21.58 33.31 -4.17
C ASP A 60 21.98 34.23 -5.33
N ASN A 61 21.15 35.22 -5.67
CA ASN A 61 21.48 36.22 -6.68
C ASN A 61 22.60 37.15 -6.24
N ILE A 62 22.69 37.61 -4.99
CA ILE A 62 23.77 38.46 -4.45
C ILE A 62 25.09 37.69 -4.35
N LYS A 63 25.09 36.45 -3.86
CA LYS A 63 26.25 35.56 -3.96
C LYS A 63 26.65 35.39 -5.41
N SER A 64 25.67 35.20 -6.31
CA SER A 64 25.95 35.12 -7.74
C SER A 64 26.44 36.44 -8.34
N VAL A 65 26.06 37.62 -7.83
CA VAL A 65 26.57 38.93 -8.30
C VAL A 65 27.99 39.14 -7.79
N ARG A 66 28.28 38.80 -6.53
CA ARG A 66 29.64 38.85 -5.96
C ARG A 66 30.59 37.89 -6.68
N ASP A 67 30.13 36.67 -6.93
CA ASP A 67 30.83 35.71 -7.78
C ASP A 67 30.89 36.18 -9.22
N SER A 68 29.86 36.85 -9.75
CA SER A 68 29.87 37.42 -11.10
C SER A 68 30.87 38.57 -11.24
N VAL A 69 31.08 39.39 -10.21
CA VAL A 69 32.08 40.47 -10.21
C VAL A 69 33.51 39.90 -10.09
N ALA A 70 33.71 38.88 -9.24
CA ALA A 70 34.99 38.16 -9.15
C ALA A 70 35.29 37.34 -10.43
N ILE A 71 34.25 36.79 -11.07
CA ILE A 71 34.33 36.12 -12.37
C ILE A 71 34.53 37.13 -13.50
N PHE A 72 33.89 38.30 -13.50
CA PHE A 72 34.09 39.32 -14.54
C PHE A 72 35.54 39.83 -14.53
N ALA A 73 36.11 40.03 -13.33
CA ALA A 73 37.51 40.42 -13.14
C ALA A 73 38.50 39.32 -13.56
N SER A 74 38.17 38.03 -13.38
CA SER A 74 39.01 36.91 -13.83
C SER A 74 38.77 36.49 -15.29
N VAL A 75 37.58 36.75 -15.84
CA VAL A 75 37.21 36.53 -17.25
C VAL A 75 37.81 37.60 -18.16
N SER A 76 37.91 38.85 -17.72
CA SER A 76 38.61 39.90 -18.49
C SER A 76 40.11 39.60 -18.64
N LEU A 77 40.75 39.10 -17.58
CA LEU A 77 42.16 38.68 -17.58
C LEU A 77 42.43 37.33 -18.28
N SER A 78 41.48 36.38 -18.26
CA SER A 78 41.62 35.08 -18.95
C SER A 78 41.17 35.07 -20.43
N ARG A 79 40.27 35.99 -20.84
CA ARG A 79 39.87 36.19 -22.26
C ARG A 79 41.05 36.50 -23.18
N ILE A 80 42.10 37.12 -22.65
CA ILE A 80 43.28 37.57 -23.40
C ILE A 80 44.35 36.46 -23.50
N ARG A 81 44.41 35.50 -22.56
CA ARG A 81 45.47 34.46 -22.52
C ARG A 81 45.07 33.07 -23.01
N GLN A 82 43.78 32.70 -23.03
CA GLN A 82 43.35 31.31 -23.38
C GLN A 82 42.68 31.16 -24.75
N THR A 83 42.31 32.27 -25.40
CA THR A 83 41.71 32.23 -26.75
C THR A 83 42.67 31.69 -27.82
N GLU A 84 43.99 31.70 -27.59
CA GLU A 84 45.00 31.13 -28.49
C GLU A 84 45.20 29.60 -28.36
N LYS A 85 44.66 28.92 -27.34
CA LYS A 85 44.92 27.47 -27.08
C LYS A 85 43.76 26.51 -27.39
N THR A 86 42.60 27.00 -27.84
CA THR A 86 41.47 26.11 -28.18
C THR A 86 41.58 25.62 -29.62
N ASP A 87 41.50 24.31 -29.85
CA ASP A 87 41.50 23.74 -31.21
C ASP A 87 40.44 24.41 -32.09
N GLN A 88 40.83 24.72 -33.33
CA GLN A 88 40.00 25.45 -34.27
C GLN A 88 39.88 24.71 -35.59
N ILE A 89 38.65 24.63 -36.11
CA ILE A 89 38.40 24.19 -37.48
C ILE A 89 37.75 25.32 -38.29
N ARG A 90 38.22 25.52 -39.52
CA ARG A 90 37.59 26.42 -40.50
C ARG A 90 36.96 25.60 -41.60
N ILE A 91 35.64 25.66 -41.71
CA ILE A 91 34.84 24.96 -42.71
C ILE A 91 34.55 25.93 -43.86
N ASN A 92 34.96 25.55 -45.06
CA ASN A 92 34.65 26.28 -46.30
C ASN A 92 33.67 25.46 -47.14
N ILE A 93 32.52 26.06 -47.43
CA ILE A 93 31.43 25.51 -48.23
C ILE A 93 31.12 26.49 -49.35
N ASN A 94 31.17 26.03 -50.60
CA ASN A 94 30.83 26.91 -51.72
C ASN A 94 29.36 27.41 -51.64
N PRO A 95 29.04 28.58 -52.22
CA PRO A 95 27.72 29.19 -52.08
C PRO A 95 26.56 28.28 -52.53
N LYS A 96 26.75 27.53 -53.63
CA LYS A 96 25.75 26.58 -54.16
C LYS A 96 25.39 25.49 -53.15
N ASN A 97 26.38 24.88 -52.53
CA ASN A 97 26.17 23.83 -51.55
C ASN A 97 25.66 24.38 -50.21
N PHE A 98 26.14 25.55 -49.80
CA PHE A 98 25.63 26.22 -48.59
C PHE A 98 24.13 26.54 -48.73
N ARG A 99 23.70 27.01 -49.92
CA ARG A 99 22.28 27.24 -50.22
C ARG A 99 21.45 25.96 -50.10
N LYS A 100 21.96 24.80 -50.53
CA LYS A 100 21.27 23.51 -50.36
C LYS A 100 21.03 23.18 -48.88
N LEU A 101 22.05 23.33 -48.03
CA LEU A 101 21.92 23.11 -46.59
C LEU A 101 20.93 24.09 -45.96
N PHE A 102 20.98 25.37 -46.35
CA PHE A 102 20.02 26.37 -45.87
C PHE A 102 18.58 26.00 -46.23
N LEU A 103 18.31 25.60 -47.48
CA LEU A 103 16.96 25.18 -47.89
C LEU A 103 16.48 23.91 -47.13
N GLN A 104 17.39 22.98 -46.85
CA GLN A 104 17.08 21.80 -46.03
C GLN A 104 16.75 22.19 -44.59
N LYS A 105 17.52 23.10 -43.99
CA LYS A 105 17.25 23.66 -42.67
C LYS A 105 15.87 24.30 -42.61
N GLU A 106 15.54 25.19 -43.54
CA GLU A 106 14.24 25.87 -43.57
C GLU A 106 13.09 24.88 -43.69
N ARG A 107 13.26 23.83 -44.49
CA ARG A 107 12.28 22.74 -44.58
C ARG A 107 12.13 22.00 -43.24
N ALA A 108 13.24 21.70 -42.56
CA ALA A 108 13.23 21.02 -41.28
C ALA A 108 12.58 21.86 -40.17
N LEU A 109 12.88 23.17 -40.13
CA LEU A 109 12.24 24.11 -39.19
C LEU A 109 10.73 24.19 -39.40
N ARG A 110 10.25 24.23 -40.66
CA ARG A 110 8.81 24.22 -40.96
C ARG A 110 8.12 22.91 -40.58
N LYS A 111 8.81 21.77 -40.75
CA LYS A 111 8.28 20.44 -40.42
C LYS A 111 8.47 20.04 -38.96
N GLY A 112 9.20 20.83 -38.16
CA GLY A 112 9.55 20.51 -36.77
C GLY A 112 10.58 19.38 -36.60
N LYS A 113 11.06 18.77 -37.68
CA LYS A 113 11.96 17.61 -37.69
C LYS A 113 12.90 17.63 -38.91
N LEU A 114 14.11 17.11 -38.73
CA LEU A 114 15.10 16.94 -39.80
C LEU A 114 15.18 15.46 -40.21
N PHE A 115 14.95 15.19 -41.50
CA PHE A 115 15.17 13.87 -42.10
C PHE A 115 16.27 14.00 -43.15
N VAL A 116 17.24 13.07 -43.09
CA VAL A 116 18.51 13.15 -43.81
C VAL A 116 18.88 11.78 -44.36
N THR A 117 19.46 11.78 -45.55
CA THR A 117 19.89 10.61 -46.30
C THR A 117 21.36 10.78 -46.75
N GLU A 118 21.96 9.73 -47.30
CA GLU A 118 23.31 9.82 -47.89
C GLU A 118 23.39 10.82 -49.06
N ALA A 119 22.28 11.11 -49.74
CA ALA A 119 22.23 12.08 -50.83
C ALA A 119 22.36 13.54 -50.35
N ASP A 120 22.14 13.80 -49.06
CA ASP A 120 22.20 15.14 -48.47
C ASP A 120 23.64 15.60 -48.15
N TYR A 121 24.63 14.72 -48.29
CA TYR A 121 26.03 15.07 -48.12
C TYR A 121 26.53 15.97 -49.24
N ILE A 122 26.99 17.17 -48.88
CA ILE A 122 27.64 18.11 -49.78
C ILE A 122 29.17 18.09 -49.62
N PRO A 123 29.95 18.38 -50.67
CA PRO A 123 31.39 18.55 -50.54
C PRO A 123 31.74 19.89 -49.87
N ALA A 124 32.76 19.86 -49.03
CA ALA A 124 33.35 21.00 -48.33
C ALA A 124 34.84 20.76 -48.05
N THR A 125 35.55 21.76 -47.56
CA THR A 125 36.92 21.61 -47.05
C THR A 125 37.00 22.09 -45.61
N ILE A 126 37.81 21.43 -44.79
CA ILE A 126 38.12 21.85 -43.42
C ILE A 126 39.60 22.17 -43.34
N GLN A 127 39.93 23.36 -42.86
CA GLN A 127 41.30 23.72 -42.47
C GLN A 127 41.45 23.48 -40.96
N HIS A 128 42.50 22.75 -40.59
CA HIS A 128 42.86 22.44 -39.21
C HIS A 128 44.39 22.53 -39.07
N GLY A 129 44.87 23.52 -38.32
CA GLY A 129 46.28 23.95 -38.42
C GLY A 129 46.61 24.39 -39.86
N ASP A 130 47.74 23.90 -40.38
CA ASP A 130 48.20 24.19 -41.75
C ASP A 130 47.60 23.26 -42.82
N GLU A 131 46.84 22.23 -42.40
CA GLU A 131 46.29 21.24 -43.31
C GLU A 131 44.91 21.65 -43.85
N THR A 132 44.72 21.51 -45.17
CA THR A 132 43.40 21.61 -45.82
C THR A 132 42.89 20.24 -46.22
N ILE A 133 41.79 19.83 -45.60
CA ILE A 133 41.25 18.48 -45.68
C ILE A 133 39.93 18.49 -46.44
N LYS A 134 39.80 17.65 -47.47
CA LYS A 134 38.54 17.45 -48.19
C LYS A 134 37.56 16.65 -47.34
N VAL A 135 36.33 17.12 -47.23
CA VAL A 135 35.27 16.44 -46.47
C VAL A 135 33.95 16.41 -47.25
N LYS A 136 33.04 15.54 -46.83
CA LYS A 136 31.61 15.71 -47.10
C LYS A 136 30.90 16.00 -45.78
N LEU A 137 29.92 16.90 -45.79
CA LEU A 137 29.13 17.21 -44.60
C LEU A 137 27.64 17.35 -44.91
N ARG A 138 26.80 17.14 -43.89
CA ARG A 138 25.35 17.36 -43.91
C ARG A 138 24.88 17.92 -42.57
N LEU A 139 23.64 18.41 -42.51
CA LEU A 139 23.02 18.76 -41.22
C LEU A 139 22.86 17.51 -40.33
N LYS A 140 22.96 17.70 -39.01
CA LYS A 140 22.80 16.67 -37.97
C LYS A 140 21.59 16.98 -37.07
N GLY A 141 21.02 15.91 -36.52
CA GLY A 141 19.95 15.93 -35.52
C GLY A 141 18.63 15.45 -36.12
N ASP A 142 17.77 14.85 -35.29
CA ASP A 142 16.39 14.52 -35.66
C ASP A 142 15.43 15.65 -35.24
N HIS A 143 15.72 16.29 -34.10
CA HIS A 143 15.03 17.47 -33.59
C HIS A 143 15.64 18.79 -34.10
N ILE A 144 14.80 19.83 -34.15
CA ILE A 144 15.18 21.17 -34.67
C ILE A 144 16.09 21.98 -33.74
N ASP A 145 16.27 21.56 -32.49
CA ASP A 145 17.19 22.18 -31.53
C ASP A 145 18.63 22.23 -32.05
N HIS A 146 19.00 21.25 -32.88
CA HIS A 146 20.28 21.20 -33.59
C HIS A 146 20.46 22.27 -34.69
N LEU A 147 19.38 22.94 -35.11
CA LEU A 147 19.33 23.84 -36.28
C LEU A 147 18.96 25.29 -35.92
N GLN A 148 18.58 25.56 -34.67
CA GLN A 148 18.16 26.88 -34.21
C GLN A 148 19.31 27.89 -34.19
N GLY A 149 18.99 29.14 -34.52
CA GLY A 149 19.96 30.24 -34.53
C GLY A 149 21.07 30.08 -35.60
N LYS A 150 22.26 30.59 -35.27
CA LYS A 150 23.45 30.59 -36.14
C LYS A 150 24.33 29.34 -36.00
N LYS A 151 24.20 28.57 -34.90
CA LYS A 151 25.07 27.42 -34.63
C LYS A 151 24.46 26.09 -35.06
N TRP A 152 24.53 25.76 -36.35
CA TRP A 152 23.91 24.54 -36.88
C TRP A 152 24.79 23.32 -36.64
N SER A 153 24.17 22.19 -36.33
CA SER A 153 24.89 20.94 -36.13
C SER A 153 25.21 20.28 -37.46
N PHE A 154 26.42 19.76 -37.60
CA PHE A 154 26.88 19.08 -38.81
C PHE A 154 27.39 17.69 -38.50
N ARG A 155 27.16 16.77 -39.43
CA ARG A 155 27.87 15.49 -39.51
C ARG A 155 28.86 15.55 -40.66
N ILE A 156 30.12 15.26 -40.38
CA ILE A 156 31.26 15.44 -41.27
C ILE A 156 31.94 14.08 -41.49
N ILE A 157 32.22 13.76 -42.75
CA ILE A 157 32.97 12.58 -43.19
C ILE A 157 34.24 13.06 -43.89
N VAL A 158 35.39 12.72 -43.34
CA VAL A 158 36.70 13.02 -43.91
C VAL A 158 36.99 12.11 -45.11
N LYS A 159 37.54 12.66 -46.20
CA LYS A 159 37.83 11.94 -47.44
C LYS A 159 39.30 11.51 -47.55
N GLY A 160 39.54 10.49 -48.37
CA GLY A 160 40.87 9.94 -48.61
C GLY A 160 41.49 9.33 -47.35
N HIS A 161 42.80 9.47 -47.20
CA HIS A 161 43.56 8.91 -46.07
C HIS A 161 43.66 9.84 -44.85
N ASN A 162 43.27 11.12 -44.98
CA ASN A 162 43.37 12.14 -43.92
C ASN A 162 42.41 11.90 -42.74
N THR A 163 42.74 12.37 -41.55
CA THR A 163 41.82 12.39 -40.40
C THR A 163 41.75 13.78 -39.79
N ILE A 164 40.70 14.07 -39.01
CA ILE A 164 40.67 15.26 -38.15
C ILE A 164 40.79 14.77 -36.73
N LEU A 165 41.89 15.11 -36.05
CA LEU A 165 42.18 14.69 -34.68
C LEU A 165 42.07 13.16 -34.50
N GLY A 166 42.52 12.42 -35.51
CA GLY A 166 42.46 10.95 -35.55
C GLY A 166 41.07 10.36 -35.82
N MET A 167 40.08 11.16 -36.26
CA MET A 167 38.71 10.71 -36.57
C MET A 167 38.41 10.81 -38.07
N LYS A 168 37.67 9.82 -38.59
CA LYS A 168 37.12 9.85 -39.97
C LYS A 168 35.71 10.40 -40.05
N LYS A 169 34.91 10.17 -39.02
CA LYS A 169 33.55 10.69 -38.93
C LYS A 169 33.38 11.42 -37.62
N ILE A 170 32.99 12.67 -37.71
CA ILE A 170 32.75 13.53 -36.56
C ILE A 170 31.40 14.21 -36.69
N SER A 171 30.83 14.56 -35.55
CA SER A 171 29.72 15.48 -35.43
C SER A 171 30.21 16.74 -34.73
N ILE A 172 29.73 17.90 -35.18
CA ILE A 172 29.88 19.14 -34.42
C ILE A 172 28.48 19.69 -34.13
N HIS A 173 28.25 20.13 -32.91
CA HIS A 173 26.95 20.67 -32.49
C HIS A 173 27.09 21.72 -31.40
N HIS A 174 26.01 22.47 -31.18
CA HIS A 174 25.93 23.41 -30.07
C HIS A 174 26.07 22.64 -28.73
N PRO A 175 26.99 23.01 -27.80
CA PRO A 175 27.22 22.27 -26.55
C PRO A 175 25.97 22.02 -25.69
N LYS A 176 25.04 23.00 -25.65
CA LYS A 176 23.72 22.87 -25.03
C LYS A 176 22.91 21.62 -25.43
N THR A 177 23.02 21.14 -26.68
CA THR A 177 22.26 19.96 -27.18
C THR A 177 22.64 18.64 -26.49
N ARG A 178 23.74 18.64 -25.72
CA ARG A 178 24.22 17.53 -24.90
C ARG A 178 24.57 17.99 -23.48
N ASN A 179 23.85 18.99 -22.98
CA ASN A 179 24.06 19.53 -21.62
C ASN A 179 25.52 19.93 -21.31
N TYR A 180 26.19 20.58 -22.26
CA TYR A 180 27.53 21.18 -22.09
C TYR A 180 28.60 20.19 -21.61
N LEU A 181 29.20 20.44 -20.44
CA LEU A 181 30.34 19.70 -19.88
C LEU A 181 29.94 18.30 -19.37
N ASN A 182 28.64 18.07 -19.13
CA ASN A 182 28.18 16.82 -18.54
C ASN A 182 28.36 15.64 -19.50
N GLU A 183 28.14 15.81 -20.80
CA GLU A 183 28.40 14.74 -21.80
C GLU A 183 29.89 14.40 -21.90
N TRP A 184 30.76 15.42 -21.83
CA TRP A 184 32.20 15.21 -21.79
C TRP A 184 32.60 14.38 -20.57
N LEU A 185 32.08 14.74 -19.38
CA LEU A 185 32.35 14.03 -18.13
C LEU A 185 31.83 12.59 -18.19
N PHE A 186 30.66 12.36 -18.78
CA PHE A 186 30.10 11.02 -19.01
C PHE A 186 31.07 10.16 -19.82
N HIS A 187 31.58 10.65 -20.95
CA HIS A 187 32.56 9.90 -21.74
C HIS A 187 33.91 9.68 -21.02
N GLN A 188 34.38 10.63 -20.19
CA GLN A 188 35.56 10.39 -19.35
C GLN A 188 35.31 9.28 -18.33
N THR A 189 34.13 9.26 -17.74
CA THR A 189 33.74 8.26 -16.73
C THR A 189 33.67 6.86 -17.36
N LEU A 190 33.07 6.74 -18.56
CA LEU A 190 33.05 5.48 -19.30
C LEU A 190 34.46 4.95 -19.59
N ARG A 191 35.36 5.80 -20.10
CA ARG A 191 36.74 5.39 -20.41
C ARG A 191 37.51 4.98 -19.17
N ARG A 192 37.34 5.68 -18.05
CA ARG A 192 37.97 5.32 -16.77
C ARG A 192 37.61 3.90 -16.34
N GLU A 193 36.39 3.47 -16.63
CA GLU A 193 35.88 2.13 -16.30
C GLU A 193 36.06 1.10 -17.44
N GLY A 194 36.90 1.40 -18.45
CA GLY A 194 37.19 0.48 -19.55
C GLY A 194 36.03 0.27 -20.55
N LEU A 195 35.05 1.16 -20.54
CA LEU A 195 33.91 1.17 -21.47
C LEU A 195 34.20 2.05 -22.69
N LEU A 196 33.50 1.75 -23.80
CA LEU A 196 33.59 2.54 -25.03
C LEU A 196 32.93 3.91 -24.83
N GLY A 197 33.76 4.94 -24.62
CA GLY A 197 33.37 6.34 -24.61
C GLY A 197 33.89 7.07 -25.85
N LEU A 198 33.04 7.91 -26.44
CA LEU A 198 33.39 8.70 -27.63
C LEU A 198 34.41 9.78 -27.31
N ARG A 199 35.33 10.08 -28.23
CA ARG A 199 36.09 11.34 -28.16
C ARG A 199 35.12 12.50 -28.26
N TYR A 200 35.10 13.33 -27.22
CA TYR A 200 34.21 14.48 -27.08
C TYR A 200 35.04 15.64 -26.57
N GLN A 201 34.98 16.81 -27.22
CA GLN A 201 35.76 17.99 -26.82
C GLN A 201 35.16 19.29 -27.35
N PHE A 202 35.60 20.43 -26.84
CA PHE A 202 35.12 21.74 -27.25
C PHE A 202 36.11 22.44 -28.16
N ILE A 203 35.65 22.84 -29.35
CA ILE A 203 36.47 23.44 -30.40
C ILE A 203 35.86 24.74 -30.91
N ARG A 204 36.67 25.62 -31.48
CA ARG A 204 36.20 26.81 -32.19
C ARG A 204 35.89 26.47 -33.65
N VAL A 205 34.76 26.95 -34.15
CA VAL A 205 34.31 26.71 -35.53
C VAL A 205 34.17 28.03 -36.27
N ILE A 206 34.83 28.13 -37.43
CA ILE A 206 34.66 29.22 -38.39
C ILE A 206 33.99 28.62 -39.63
N LEU A 207 32.88 29.19 -40.10
CA LEU A 207 32.16 28.73 -41.29
C LEU A 207 32.10 29.85 -42.33
N ASN A 208 32.67 29.64 -43.52
CA ASN A 208 32.66 30.64 -44.61
C ASN A 208 33.06 32.05 -44.15
N GLN A 209 34.14 32.14 -43.37
CA GLN A 209 34.69 33.36 -42.75
C GLN A 209 33.95 33.88 -41.50
N GLU A 210 32.75 33.40 -41.18
CA GLU A 210 32.04 33.77 -39.94
C GLU A 210 32.52 32.92 -38.76
N ASN A 211 33.00 33.55 -37.69
CA ASN A 211 33.35 32.86 -36.44
C ASN A 211 32.06 32.49 -35.70
N LEU A 212 31.70 31.21 -35.73
CA LEU A 212 30.50 30.70 -35.07
C LEU A 212 30.74 30.33 -33.61
N GLY A 213 31.95 30.56 -33.06
CA GLY A 213 32.30 30.30 -31.66
C GLY A 213 32.57 28.83 -31.35
N ILE A 214 32.37 28.46 -30.09
CA ILE A 214 32.59 27.16 -29.47
C ILE A 214 31.47 26.17 -29.84
N TYR A 215 31.89 25.01 -30.32
CA TYR A 215 31.09 23.82 -30.60
C TYR A 215 31.59 22.66 -29.76
N ALA A 216 30.72 21.68 -29.52
CA ALA A 216 31.14 20.36 -29.12
C ALA A 216 31.44 19.53 -30.37
N LEU A 217 32.62 18.93 -30.43
CA LEU A 217 32.99 17.89 -31.36
C LEU A 217 32.75 16.54 -30.69
N GLU A 218 32.10 15.63 -31.41
CA GLU A 218 31.74 14.27 -30.97
C GLU A 218 32.15 13.27 -32.05
N GLU A 219 32.93 12.27 -31.67
CA GLU A 219 33.30 11.14 -32.53
C GLU A 219 32.08 10.32 -32.97
N HIS A 220 32.14 9.75 -34.16
CA HIS A 220 31.06 8.90 -34.67
C HIS A 220 31.50 7.43 -34.82
N PHE A 221 30.52 6.54 -35.00
CA PHE A 221 30.72 5.09 -34.97
C PHE A 221 31.35 4.59 -36.27
N ASP A 222 32.64 4.23 -36.20
CA ASP A 222 33.39 3.55 -37.24
C ASP A 222 34.58 2.78 -36.64
N GLU A 223 35.44 2.19 -37.49
CA GLU A 223 36.61 1.42 -37.05
C GLU A 223 37.68 2.27 -36.33
N TYR A 224 37.70 3.59 -36.52
CA TYR A 224 38.68 4.48 -35.88
C TYR A 224 38.33 4.69 -34.40
N LEU A 225 37.04 4.71 -34.06
CA LEU A 225 36.57 4.65 -32.67
C LEU A 225 37.10 3.38 -31.99
N LEU A 226 36.97 2.22 -32.64
CA LEU A 226 37.40 0.94 -32.08
C LEU A 226 38.92 0.89 -31.92
N GLY A 227 39.67 1.30 -32.94
CA GLY A 227 41.13 1.36 -32.89
C GLY A 227 41.65 2.31 -31.79
N HIS A 228 41.02 3.48 -31.62
CA HIS A 228 41.36 4.41 -30.53
C HIS A 228 41.12 3.81 -29.14
N ASN A 229 40.07 2.98 -29.00
CA ASN A 229 39.78 2.25 -27.77
C ASN A 229 40.55 0.91 -27.66
N GLN A 230 41.56 0.69 -28.51
CA GLN A 230 42.42 -0.51 -28.51
C GLN A 230 41.64 -1.82 -28.73
N LEU A 231 40.56 -1.76 -29.53
CA LEU A 231 39.71 -2.90 -29.85
C LEU A 231 39.94 -3.37 -31.29
N ARG A 232 39.73 -4.67 -31.51
CA ARG A 232 39.70 -5.21 -32.87
C ARG A 232 38.52 -4.62 -33.66
N ASN A 233 38.67 -4.59 -34.98
CA ASN A 233 37.57 -4.15 -35.84
C ASN A 233 36.42 -5.17 -35.78
N GLY A 234 35.20 -4.68 -35.59
CA GLY A 234 33.96 -5.47 -35.51
C GLY A 234 32.72 -4.59 -35.74
N PRO A 235 31.57 -5.17 -36.12
CA PRO A 235 30.36 -4.40 -36.40
C PRO A 235 29.85 -3.71 -35.13
N ILE A 236 29.40 -2.46 -35.29
CA ILE A 236 28.68 -1.72 -34.25
C ILE A 236 27.19 -1.74 -34.63
N VAL A 237 26.41 -2.56 -33.92
CA VAL A 237 24.99 -2.81 -34.19
C VAL A 237 24.07 -1.93 -33.34
N ARG A 238 22.84 -1.74 -33.80
CA ARG A 238 21.78 -0.98 -33.11
C ARG A 238 20.39 -1.50 -33.48
N PHE A 239 19.42 -1.14 -32.67
CA PHE A 239 18.02 -1.05 -33.11
C PHE A 239 17.88 0.21 -33.96
N ASN A 240 17.48 0.07 -35.22
CA ASN A 240 17.35 1.19 -36.15
C ASN A 240 16.15 2.06 -35.76
N GLU A 241 16.45 3.31 -35.44
CA GLU A 241 15.51 4.30 -34.91
C GLU A 241 14.82 5.16 -35.99
N GLU A 242 15.04 4.90 -37.28
CA GLU A 242 14.52 5.77 -38.36
C GLU A 242 12.98 5.81 -38.39
N LEU A 243 12.34 4.65 -38.28
CA LEU A 243 10.87 4.57 -38.25
C LEU A 243 10.28 5.17 -36.97
N PHE A 244 11.00 5.07 -35.84
CA PHE A 244 10.63 5.71 -34.59
C PHE A 244 10.49 7.23 -34.78
N TRP A 245 11.49 7.88 -35.37
CA TRP A 245 11.44 9.33 -35.59
C TRP A 245 10.42 9.76 -36.64
N LYS A 246 10.21 8.95 -37.69
CA LYS A 246 9.16 9.20 -38.69
C LYS A 246 7.76 9.14 -38.07
N GLU A 247 7.47 8.14 -37.25
CA GLU A 247 6.17 8.02 -36.57
C GLU A 247 5.98 9.12 -35.51
N ILE A 248 7.01 9.49 -34.75
CA ILE A 248 6.92 10.63 -33.81
C ILE A 248 6.56 11.93 -34.54
N ALA A 249 7.13 12.16 -35.73
CA ALA A 249 6.80 13.33 -36.55
C ALA A 249 5.36 13.29 -37.10
N GLN A 250 4.82 12.11 -37.37
CA GLN A 250 3.43 11.93 -37.79
C GLN A 250 2.45 12.11 -36.61
N LYS A 251 2.79 11.57 -35.42
CA LYS A 251 1.97 11.68 -34.21
C LYS A 251 1.80 13.11 -33.71
N SER A 252 2.81 13.96 -33.85
CA SER A 252 2.64 15.38 -33.54
C SER A 252 1.55 16.07 -34.40
N ALA A 253 1.09 15.42 -35.49
CA ALA A 253 -0.09 15.84 -36.26
C ALA A 253 -1.39 15.10 -35.87
N PHE A 254 -1.31 13.97 -35.14
CA PHE A 254 -2.43 13.13 -34.70
C PHE A 254 -2.14 12.54 -33.31
N ASP A 255 -2.56 13.24 -32.25
CA ASP A 255 -2.06 13.05 -30.88
C ASP A 255 -2.51 11.73 -30.19
N GLN A 256 -3.34 10.91 -30.84
CA GLN A 256 -3.93 9.70 -30.26
C GLN A 256 -3.39 8.36 -30.83
N ALA A 257 -2.59 8.38 -31.91
CA ALA A 257 -2.13 7.14 -32.53
C ALA A 257 -1.07 6.42 -31.66
N ARG A 258 -1.10 5.08 -31.60
CA ARG A 258 -0.03 4.26 -30.98
C ARG A 258 1.15 4.11 -31.96
N MET A 259 2.36 3.86 -31.44
CA MET A 259 3.51 3.57 -32.31
C MET A 259 3.37 2.14 -32.83
N SER A 260 3.70 1.92 -34.10
CA SER A 260 3.61 0.60 -34.74
C SER A 260 4.98 0.17 -35.23
N SER A 261 5.40 0.66 -36.39
CA SER A 261 6.68 0.32 -37.05
C SER A 261 7.87 0.95 -36.33
N GLY A 262 7.66 2.05 -35.60
CA GLY A 262 8.69 2.76 -34.85
C GLY A 262 8.95 2.22 -33.46
N SER A 263 8.54 0.99 -33.12
CA SER A 263 8.68 0.44 -31.77
C SER A 263 9.96 -0.40 -31.62
N TYR A 264 10.38 -0.65 -30.37
CA TYR A 264 11.47 -1.58 -30.06
C TYR A 264 11.25 -2.98 -30.68
N LEU A 265 10.01 -3.49 -30.61
CA LEU A 265 9.66 -4.83 -31.06
C LEU A 265 9.61 -5.00 -32.57
N SER A 266 9.46 -3.89 -33.31
CA SER A 266 9.36 -3.87 -34.77
C SER A 266 10.56 -3.24 -35.45
N SER A 267 11.45 -2.57 -34.71
CA SER A 267 12.66 -1.96 -35.27
C SER A 267 13.57 -3.00 -35.95
N ASP A 268 14.12 -2.62 -37.09
CA ASP A 268 15.16 -3.39 -37.77
C ASP A 268 16.46 -3.35 -36.96
N ILE A 269 17.33 -4.35 -37.14
CA ILE A 269 18.68 -4.34 -36.56
C ILE A 269 19.70 -4.20 -37.69
N ASP A 270 20.46 -3.11 -37.66
CA ASP A 270 21.52 -2.83 -38.62
C ASP A 270 22.86 -2.56 -37.93
N ALA A 271 23.89 -2.27 -38.72
CA ALA A 271 25.19 -1.85 -38.23
C ALA A 271 25.60 -0.51 -38.84
N PHE A 272 26.41 0.26 -38.14
CA PHE A 272 27.10 1.36 -38.80
C PHE A 272 28.02 0.83 -39.89
N GLN A 273 27.94 1.46 -41.07
CA GLN A 273 28.64 1.01 -42.28
C GLN A 273 28.21 -0.40 -42.76
N THR A 274 26.92 -0.75 -42.70
CA THR A 274 26.38 -2.06 -43.16
C THR A 274 26.96 -2.52 -44.49
N THR A 275 27.06 -1.64 -45.50
CA THR A 275 27.63 -1.97 -46.82
C THR A 275 29.06 -2.54 -46.74
N LYS A 276 29.90 -2.04 -45.81
CA LYS A 276 31.25 -2.57 -45.55
C LYS A 276 31.20 -3.96 -44.93
N TRP A 277 30.21 -4.18 -44.07
CA TRP A 277 30.10 -5.43 -43.33
C TRP A 277 29.52 -6.57 -44.18
N ILE A 278 28.66 -6.28 -45.14
CA ILE A 278 28.10 -7.30 -46.05
C ILE A 278 28.98 -7.57 -47.29
N SER A 279 30.03 -6.77 -47.52
CA SER A 279 30.80 -6.83 -48.78
C SER A 279 31.74 -8.02 -48.92
N THR A 280 32.13 -8.68 -47.82
CA THR A 280 33.01 -9.85 -47.85
C THR A 280 32.42 -10.99 -47.03
N PRO A 281 32.65 -12.27 -47.38
CA PRO A 281 32.08 -13.40 -46.64
C PRO A 281 32.45 -13.42 -45.14
N SER A 282 33.67 -13.03 -44.78
CA SER A 282 34.12 -13.00 -43.38
C SER A 282 33.43 -11.88 -42.58
N ASN A 283 33.41 -10.66 -43.12
CA ASN A 283 32.69 -9.54 -42.47
C ASN A 283 31.20 -9.85 -42.35
N HIS A 284 30.62 -10.46 -43.39
CA HIS A 284 29.19 -10.76 -43.43
C HIS A 284 28.80 -11.74 -42.32
N LYS A 285 29.63 -12.77 -42.09
CA LYS A 285 29.43 -13.71 -40.96
C LYS A 285 29.48 -13.01 -39.61
N GLN A 286 30.43 -12.09 -39.39
CA GLN A 286 30.50 -11.33 -38.13
C GLN A 286 29.29 -10.42 -37.94
N TYR A 287 28.85 -9.74 -39.01
CA TYR A 287 27.65 -8.91 -38.98
C TYR A 287 26.40 -9.71 -38.65
N LEU A 288 26.15 -10.82 -39.36
CA LEU A 288 25.01 -11.68 -39.06
C LEU A 288 25.07 -12.23 -37.64
N LYS A 289 26.26 -12.60 -37.14
CA LYS A 289 26.40 -13.04 -35.75
C LYS A 289 25.99 -11.96 -34.75
N ALA A 290 26.43 -10.71 -34.95
CA ALA A 290 26.07 -9.59 -34.09
C ALA A 290 24.56 -9.28 -34.13
N VAL A 291 23.96 -9.28 -35.34
CA VAL A 291 22.52 -9.09 -35.55
C VAL A 291 21.72 -10.21 -34.87
N HIS A 292 22.09 -11.47 -35.10
CA HIS A 292 21.40 -12.62 -34.52
C HIS A 292 21.50 -12.65 -33.00
N LEU A 293 22.63 -12.24 -32.41
CA LEU A 293 22.76 -12.12 -30.96
C LEU A 293 21.78 -11.11 -30.39
N LEU A 294 21.71 -9.91 -30.96
CA LEU A 294 20.80 -8.85 -30.50
C LEU A 294 19.33 -9.22 -30.74
N GLU A 295 19.02 -9.89 -31.85
CA GLU A 295 17.67 -10.38 -32.16
C GLU A 295 17.23 -11.52 -31.24
N SER A 296 18.12 -12.48 -30.97
CA SER A 296 17.86 -13.59 -30.04
C SER A 296 17.59 -13.05 -28.62
N PHE A 297 18.32 -12.01 -28.22
CA PHE A 297 18.04 -11.27 -26.98
C PHE A 297 16.65 -10.63 -26.99
N ARG A 298 16.30 -9.87 -28.02
CA ARG A 298 14.99 -9.21 -28.15
C ARG A 298 13.83 -10.22 -28.06
N ARG A 299 13.99 -11.38 -28.70
CA ARG A 299 13.03 -12.49 -28.70
C ARG A 299 12.99 -13.31 -27.40
N GLY A 300 13.89 -13.05 -26.45
CA GLY A 300 14.01 -13.85 -25.22
C GLY A 300 14.56 -15.26 -25.44
N GLN A 301 15.14 -15.56 -26.61
CA GLN A 301 15.78 -16.84 -26.91
C GLN A 301 17.13 -16.99 -26.20
N LEU A 302 17.82 -15.88 -25.97
CA LEU A 302 19.04 -15.81 -25.18
C LEU A 302 18.88 -14.77 -24.08
N GLN A 303 19.40 -15.07 -22.89
CA GLN A 303 19.45 -14.15 -21.76
C GLN A 303 20.52 -13.07 -21.96
N THR A 304 20.45 -12.00 -21.19
CA THR A 304 21.41 -10.88 -21.22
C THR A 304 22.86 -11.36 -21.12
N SER A 305 23.15 -12.25 -20.18
CA SER A 305 24.48 -12.83 -19.91
C SER A 305 25.00 -13.74 -21.03
N GLN A 306 24.12 -14.22 -21.90
CA GLN A 306 24.46 -15.01 -23.08
C GLN A 306 24.69 -14.15 -24.32
N VAL A 307 24.43 -12.85 -24.28
CA VAL A 307 24.54 -11.96 -25.44
C VAL A 307 25.57 -10.87 -25.21
N PHE A 308 25.58 -10.30 -24.02
CA PHE A 308 26.42 -9.16 -23.67
C PHE A 308 27.62 -9.55 -22.82
N ASP A 309 28.62 -8.69 -22.83
CA ASP A 309 29.68 -8.68 -21.83
C ASP A 309 29.09 -8.15 -20.51
N VAL A 310 28.75 -9.06 -19.60
CA VAL A 310 27.98 -8.77 -18.37
C VAL A 310 28.65 -7.70 -17.52
N GLU A 311 29.97 -7.81 -17.37
CA GLU A 311 30.79 -6.88 -16.59
C GLU A 311 30.64 -5.46 -17.13
N LYS A 312 30.89 -5.28 -18.42
CA LYS A 312 30.82 -3.98 -19.07
C LYS A 312 29.39 -3.43 -19.10
N LEU A 313 28.41 -4.28 -19.35
CA LEU A 313 27.01 -3.87 -19.39
C LEU A 313 26.53 -3.42 -18.00
N ALA A 314 26.87 -4.17 -16.95
CA ALA A 314 26.50 -3.84 -15.57
C ALA A 314 27.10 -2.49 -15.15
N THR A 315 28.40 -2.28 -15.41
CA THR A 315 29.06 -1.00 -15.15
C THR A 315 28.45 0.12 -15.97
N PHE A 316 28.11 -0.10 -17.25
CA PHE A 316 27.46 0.91 -18.09
C PHE A 316 26.12 1.39 -17.51
N PHE A 317 25.23 0.48 -17.11
CA PHE A 317 23.94 0.86 -16.51
C PHE A 317 24.13 1.50 -15.13
N ALA A 318 25.04 1.01 -14.30
CA ALA A 318 25.31 1.61 -13.00
C ALA A 318 25.84 3.06 -13.15
N LEU A 319 26.76 3.29 -14.08
CA LEU A 319 27.22 4.65 -14.41
C LEU A 319 26.11 5.51 -15.01
N THR A 320 25.20 4.93 -15.76
CA THR A 320 24.05 5.65 -16.32
C THR A 320 23.16 6.19 -15.20
N ASP A 321 22.91 5.40 -14.16
CA ASP A 321 22.18 5.85 -12.96
C ASP A 321 22.97 6.90 -12.17
N LEU A 322 24.26 6.71 -11.94
CA LEU A 322 25.08 7.68 -11.20
C LEU A 322 25.19 9.02 -11.94
N MET A 323 25.44 8.97 -13.25
CA MET A 323 25.68 10.14 -14.09
C MET A 323 24.38 10.83 -14.52
N GLY A 324 23.20 10.24 -14.24
CA GLY A 324 21.92 10.74 -14.71
C GLY A 324 21.85 10.75 -16.24
N ALA A 325 22.33 9.68 -16.88
CA ALA A 325 22.55 9.58 -18.32
C ALA A 325 21.59 8.61 -19.04
N GLU A 326 20.43 8.32 -18.43
CA GLU A 326 19.43 7.32 -18.89
C GLU A 326 19.02 7.47 -20.35
N HIS A 327 19.07 8.68 -20.89
CA HIS A 327 18.75 8.94 -22.29
C HIS A 327 19.63 8.10 -23.24
N GLY A 328 20.90 7.87 -22.89
CA GLY A 328 21.84 7.08 -23.68
C GLY A 328 21.65 5.56 -23.58
N SER A 329 20.91 5.08 -22.57
CA SER A 329 20.63 3.65 -22.40
C SER A 329 19.32 3.19 -23.03
N ARG A 330 18.48 4.12 -23.52
CA ARG A 330 17.21 3.78 -24.19
C ARG A 330 17.44 2.98 -25.46
N TRP A 331 16.53 2.08 -25.82
CA TRP A 331 16.67 1.19 -26.98
C TRP A 331 17.03 1.91 -28.30
N HIS A 332 16.47 3.11 -28.55
CA HIS A 332 16.73 3.88 -29.76
C HIS A 332 18.09 4.59 -29.76
N ASN A 333 18.74 4.73 -28.60
CA ASN A 333 20.09 5.28 -28.44
C ASN A 333 21.15 4.22 -28.12
N ALA A 334 20.73 3.02 -27.70
CA ALA A 334 21.62 1.92 -27.38
C ALA A 334 22.43 1.49 -28.62
N ARG A 335 23.76 1.51 -28.48
CA ARG A 335 24.72 1.06 -29.51
C ARG A 335 25.62 -0.01 -28.93
N PHE A 336 25.88 -1.06 -29.71
CA PHE A 336 26.67 -2.19 -29.24
C PHE A 336 27.79 -2.54 -30.21
N TYR A 337 29.03 -2.56 -29.71
CA TYR A 337 30.15 -3.13 -30.43
C TYR A 337 30.15 -4.66 -30.28
N TYR A 338 30.19 -5.40 -31.37
CA TYR A 338 30.45 -6.83 -31.35
C TYR A 338 31.94 -7.09 -31.26
N ASN A 339 32.37 -7.66 -30.14
CA ASN A 339 33.76 -8.07 -29.95
C ASN A 339 33.99 -9.45 -30.60
N PRO A 340 34.76 -9.54 -31.70
CA PRO A 340 34.95 -10.80 -32.41
C PRO A 340 35.79 -11.82 -31.63
N ILE A 341 36.47 -11.41 -30.56
CA ILE A 341 37.25 -12.31 -29.70
C ILE A 341 36.36 -13.02 -28.69
N THR A 342 35.49 -12.28 -27.99
CA THR A 342 34.61 -12.85 -26.97
C THR A 342 33.27 -13.32 -27.53
N SER A 343 32.95 -12.96 -28.78
CA SER A 343 31.64 -13.17 -29.39
C SER A 343 30.49 -12.59 -28.55
N ARG A 344 30.74 -11.46 -27.87
CA ARG A 344 29.77 -10.74 -27.04
C ARG A 344 29.58 -9.30 -27.51
N LEU A 345 28.42 -8.74 -27.22
CA LEU A 345 28.10 -7.33 -27.42
C LEU A 345 28.56 -6.48 -26.22
N GLN A 346 29.19 -5.33 -26.49
CA GLN A 346 29.64 -4.36 -25.48
C GLN A 346 28.94 -3.01 -25.70
N PRO A 347 28.41 -2.34 -24.66
CA PRO A 347 27.73 -1.06 -24.81
C PRO A 347 28.71 0.05 -25.21
N ILE A 348 28.22 0.98 -26.04
CA ILE A 348 28.90 2.24 -26.34
C ILE A 348 28.03 3.37 -25.80
N GLY A 349 28.60 4.19 -24.91
CA GLY A 349 27.87 5.35 -24.39
C GLY A 349 27.76 6.44 -25.46
N PHE A 350 26.54 6.95 -25.65
CA PHE A 350 26.21 7.97 -26.63
C PHE A 350 24.91 8.69 -26.24
N ASP A 351 24.86 10.00 -26.42
CA ASP A 351 23.66 10.82 -26.19
C ASP A 351 23.06 10.60 -24.80
N GLY A 352 23.93 10.62 -23.79
CA GLY A 352 23.57 10.38 -22.40
C GLY A 352 22.71 11.50 -21.84
N ASN A 353 22.92 12.73 -22.30
CA ASN A 353 22.33 13.94 -21.73
C ASN A 353 22.57 14.02 -20.21
N ALA A 354 23.77 13.61 -19.80
CA ALA A 354 24.16 13.41 -18.40
C ALA A 354 24.00 14.66 -17.53
N GLY A 355 24.11 14.49 -16.21
CA GLY A 355 23.96 15.57 -15.23
C GLY A 355 22.51 15.90 -14.89
N GLN A 356 21.61 14.92 -15.04
CA GLN A 356 20.22 15.00 -14.57
C GLN A 356 20.08 14.35 -13.19
N PRO A 357 19.17 14.85 -12.33
CA PRO A 357 18.80 14.14 -11.11
C PRO A 357 18.01 12.87 -11.45
N VAL A 358 18.39 11.74 -10.85
CA VAL A 358 17.65 10.48 -11.02
C VAL A 358 16.46 10.38 -10.07
N ARG A 359 15.38 9.76 -10.55
CA ARG A 359 14.15 9.50 -9.79
C ARG A 359 13.79 8.01 -9.71
N SER A 360 14.50 7.20 -10.49
CA SER A 360 14.37 5.74 -10.60
C SER A 360 15.71 5.18 -11.07
N LEU A 361 16.05 3.97 -10.63
CA LEU A 361 17.14 3.20 -11.23
C LEU A 361 16.71 2.63 -12.57
N CYS A 362 17.63 2.42 -13.51
CA CYS A 362 17.39 1.72 -14.77
C CYS A 362 16.66 0.38 -14.56
N ALA A 363 17.03 -0.36 -13.50
CA ALA A 363 16.40 -1.62 -13.06
C ALA A 363 15.00 -1.49 -12.44
N THR A 364 14.39 -0.30 -12.48
CA THR A 364 13.05 -0.03 -11.92
C THR A 364 12.18 0.82 -12.85
N ILE A 365 12.74 1.30 -13.98
CA ILE A 365 12.01 2.11 -14.96
C ILE A 365 10.81 1.32 -15.47
N ASN A 366 9.63 1.95 -15.45
CA ASN A 366 8.37 1.38 -15.90
C ASN A 366 7.98 0.04 -15.23
N GLY A 367 8.47 -0.22 -14.01
CA GLY A 367 8.18 -1.49 -13.31
C GLY A 367 8.98 -2.69 -13.83
N SER A 368 10.09 -2.43 -14.55
CA SER A 368 11.00 -3.46 -15.07
C SER A 368 11.74 -4.14 -13.91
N HIS A 369 11.19 -5.21 -13.34
CA HIS A 369 11.78 -5.91 -12.20
C HIS A 369 12.07 -7.38 -12.54
N LEU A 370 13.18 -7.91 -12.04
CA LEU A 370 13.47 -9.35 -12.12
C LEU A 370 12.36 -10.12 -11.37
N GLY A 371 11.82 -11.17 -12.01
CA GLY A 371 10.79 -12.05 -11.43
C GLY A 371 9.35 -11.52 -11.55
N ASN A 372 9.11 -10.41 -12.25
CA ASN A 372 7.75 -9.89 -12.47
C ASN A 372 7.09 -10.60 -13.68
N HIS A 373 6.28 -11.64 -13.45
CA HIS A 373 5.61 -12.49 -14.47
C HIS A 373 4.59 -11.79 -15.39
N THR A 374 4.58 -10.46 -15.49
CA THR A 374 3.64 -9.74 -16.34
C THR A 374 4.07 -9.76 -17.81
N SER A 375 3.09 -9.67 -18.72
CA SER A 375 3.24 -9.43 -20.16
C SER A 375 4.13 -8.22 -20.53
N GLN A 376 4.53 -7.39 -19.56
CA GLN A 376 5.40 -6.23 -19.76
C GLN A 376 6.87 -6.58 -20.00
N ILE A 377 7.33 -7.80 -19.66
CA ILE A 377 8.71 -8.23 -19.96
C ILE A 377 8.93 -8.34 -21.47
N GLU A 378 7.91 -8.79 -22.21
CA GLU A 378 8.03 -9.03 -23.66
C GLU A 378 8.19 -7.74 -24.44
N ASP A 379 7.57 -6.66 -23.97
CA ASP A 379 7.48 -5.39 -24.71
C ASP A 379 8.54 -4.35 -24.32
N SER A 380 9.30 -4.58 -23.24
CA SER A 380 10.23 -3.59 -22.66
C SER A 380 11.69 -4.01 -22.80
N TYR A 381 12.48 -3.18 -23.49
CA TYR A 381 13.93 -3.33 -23.58
C TYR A 381 14.62 -3.39 -22.21
N TYR A 382 14.25 -2.50 -21.28
CA TYR A 382 14.83 -2.51 -19.92
C TYR A 382 14.43 -3.79 -19.18
N ALA A 383 13.17 -4.21 -19.26
CA ALA A 383 12.72 -5.45 -18.62
C ALA A 383 13.48 -6.65 -19.18
N ARG A 384 13.70 -6.72 -20.49
CA ARG A 384 14.50 -7.80 -21.11
C ARG A 384 15.95 -7.80 -20.61
N ILE A 385 16.60 -6.64 -20.48
CA ILE A 385 17.97 -6.51 -19.96
C ILE A 385 18.06 -7.00 -18.50
N PHE A 386 17.15 -6.52 -17.64
CA PHE A 386 17.19 -6.77 -16.19
C PHE A 386 16.51 -8.09 -15.78
N ASN A 387 15.92 -8.85 -16.72
CA ASN A 387 15.35 -10.18 -16.49
C ASN A 387 16.38 -11.32 -16.65
N ASP A 388 17.58 -11.10 -16.15
CA ASP A 388 18.66 -12.09 -16.06
C ASP A 388 19.33 -11.91 -14.70
N GLU A 389 19.25 -12.94 -13.86
CA GLU A 389 19.78 -12.90 -12.49
C GLU A 389 21.29 -12.65 -12.46
N VAL A 390 22.06 -13.26 -13.37
CA VAL A 390 23.52 -13.13 -13.43
C VAL A 390 23.89 -11.67 -13.70
N PHE A 391 23.20 -11.05 -14.67
CA PHE A 391 23.38 -9.63 -14.97
C PHE A 391 22.92 -8.74 -13.82
N PHE A 392 21.73 -9.02 -13.24
CA PHE A 392 21.16 -8.19 -12.18
C PHE A 392 22.06 -8.14 -10.94
N ARG A 393 22.57 -9.31 -10.49
CA ARG A 393 23.52 -9.40 -9.38
C ARG A 393 24.76 -8.55 -9.65
N ARG A 394 25.30 -8.61 -10.87
CA ARG A 394 26.49 -7.82 -11.23
C ARG A 394 26.21 -6.32 -11.25
N TYR A 395 25.06 -5.91 -11.78
CA TYR A 395 24.62 -4.52 -11.77
C TYR A 395 24.46 -3.96 -10.36
N VAL A 396 23.81 -4.68 -9.44
CA VAL A 396 23.66 -4.25 -8.04
C VAL A 396 25.02 -4.15 -7.33
N LYS A 397 25.93 -5.08 -7.60
CA LYS A 397 27.31 -5.02 -7.10
C LYS A 397 28.05 -3.77 -7.58
N GLU A 398 27.88 -3.41 -8.86
CA GLU A 398 28.45 -2.18 -9.42
C GLU A 398 27.79 -0.92 -8.86
N LEU A 399 26.47 -0.89 -8.67
CA LEU A 399 25.78 0.20 -7.98
C LEU A 399 26.35 0.41 -6.57
N ASN A 400 26.55 -0.66 -5.81
CA ASN A 400 27.14 -0.60 -4.48
C ASN A 400 28.54 0.04 -4.52
N ARG A 401 29.42 -0.43 -5.42
CA ARG A 401 30.78 0.10 -5.60
C ARG A 401 30.80 1.59 -5.91
N ILE A 402 29.98 2.05 -6.85
CA ILE A 402 30.00 3.46 -7.29
C ILE A 402 29.21 4.38 -6.33
N SER A 403 28.36 3.81 -5.48
CA SER A 403 27.62 4.56 -4.45
C SER A 403 28.51 5.04 -3.30
N GLU A 404 29.72 4.47 -3.16
CA GLU A 404 30.71 4.90 -2.17
C GLU A 404 31.25 6.31 -2.46
N LEU A 405 31.34 7.15 -1.42
CA LEU A 405 31.75 8.56 -1.56
C LEU A 405 33.08 8.72 -2.33
N ALA A 406 34.04 7.85 -2.02
CA ALA A 406 35.37 7.81 -2.61
C ALA A 406 35.36 7.66 -4.14
N TYR A 407 34.35 7.01 -4.72
CA TYR A 407 34.28 6.79 -6.17
C TYR A 407 34.24 8.11 -6.95
N LEU A 408 33.33 9.00 -6.58
CA LEU A 408 33.15 10.31 -7.20
C LEU A 408 34.28 11.29 -6.81
N ASP A 409 34.83 11.19 -5.59
CA ASP A 409 36.01 11.97 -5.20
C ASP A 409 37.19 11.68 -6.12
N ASN A 410 37.50 10.39 -6.29
CA ASN A 410 38.56 9.93 -7.19
C ASN A 410 38.26 10.28 -8.65
N LEU A 411 36.99 10.20 -9.09
CA LEU A 411 36.59 10.61 -10.43
C LEU A 411 36.94 12.08 -10.65
N PHE A 412 36.43 12.97 -9.80
CA PHE A 412 36.62 14.41 -9.94
C PHE A 412 38.08 14.83 -9.78
N ALA A 413 38.85 14.17 -8.92
CA ALA A 413 40.27 14.38 -8.80
C ALA A 413 41.00 14.05 -10.12
N SER A 414 40.74 12.86 -10.68
CA SER A 414 41.41 12.37 -11.90
C SER A 414 41.14 13.22 -13.15
N VAL A 415 39.97 13.87 -13.23
CA VAL A 415 39.59 14.70 -14.40
C VAL A 415 39.70 16.20 -14.15
N SER A 416 40.13 16.63 -12.96
CA SER A 416 40.06 18.03 -12.50
C SER A 416 40.69 19.04 -13.46
N ALA A 417 41.91 18.77 -13.94
CA ALA A 417 42.62 19.66 -14.86
C ALA A 417 41.87 19.85 -16.18
N ASN A 418 41.48 18.76 -16.84
CA ASN A 418 40.75 18.79 -18.10
C ASN A 418 39.33 19.35 -17.95
N LEU A 419 38.68 19.06 -16.82
CA LEU A 419 37.36 19.59 -16.48
C LEU A 419 37.42 21.12 -16.37
N ASN A 420 38.40 21.65 -15.64
CA ASN A 420 38.60 23.09 -15.48
C ASN A 420 38.94 23.77 -16.82
N ALA A 421 39.80 23.16 -17.63
CA ALA A 421 40.14 23.67 -18.96
C ALA A 421 38.90 23.76 -19.86
N ASN A 422 38.12 22.67 -19.96
CA ASN A 422 36.89 22.64 -20.76
C ASN A 422 35.82 23.60 -20.24
N LEU A 423 35.69 23.73 -18.92
CA LEU A 423 34.77 24.69 -18.32
C LEU A 423 35.17 26.14 -18.65
N SER A 424 36.46 26.46 -18.65
CA SER A 424 36.96 27.78 -19.07
C SER A 424 36.68 28.06 -20.55
N ILE A 425 36.88 27.07 -21.43
CA ILE A 425 36.52 27.19 -22.86
C ILE A 425 35.03 27.51 -23.01
N LEU A 426 34.15 26.78 -22.32
CA LEU A 426 32.71 27.01 -22.36
C LEU A 426 32.32 28.39 -21.80
N LYS A 427 32.91 28.80 -20.66
CA LYS A 427 32.66 30.11 -20.03
C LYS A 427 33.15 31.28 -20.88
N SER A 428 34.05 31.06 -21.83
CA SER A 428 34.50 32.12 -22.75
C SER A 428 33.38 32.65 -23.65
N GLU A 429 32.35 31.84 -23.91
CA GLU A 429 31.22 32.21 -24.78
C GLU A 429 29.85 32.09 -24.09
N PHE A 430 29.61 31.02 -23.32
CA PHE A 430 28.29 30.77 -22.75
C PHE A 430 28.20 31.34 -21.33
N PHE A 431 27.20 32.19 -21.09
CA PHE A 431 26.89 32.68 -19.76
C PHE A 431 26.35 31.53 -18.88
N ARG A 432 27.08 31.18 -17.81
CA ARG A 432 26.74 30.10 -16.85
C ARG A 432 26.43 28.75 -17.55
N PRO A 433 27.43 28.09 -18.17
CA PRO A 433 27.21 26.74 -18.69
C PRO A 433 26.79 25.81 -17.54
N ARG A 434 25.66 25.10 -17.70
CA ARG A 434 25.09 24.27 -16.64
C ARG A 434 26.05 23.15 -16.27
N PHE A 435 26.68 23.25 -15.11
CA PHE A 435 27.50 22.20 -14.53
C PHE A 435 27.50 22.33 -13.00
N SER A 436 27.23 21.23 -12.31
CA SER A 436 27.32 21.14 -10.86
C SER A 436 27.74 19.74 -10.47
N LYS A 437 28.70 19.62 -9.54
CA LYS A 437 29.05 18.33 -8.94
C LYS A 437 27.93 17.79 -8.05
N LYS A 438 27.02 18.66 -7.60
CA LYS A 438 25.94 18.35 -6.65
C LYS A 438 24.99 17.28 -7.19
N VAL A 439 24.58 17.36 -8.45
CA VAL A 439 23.63 16.39 -9.04
C VAL A 439 24.16 14.96 -9.01
N TYR A 440 25.46 14.77 -9.24
CA TYR A 440 26.09 13.45 -9.17
C TYR A 440 26.14 12.92 -7.73
N ARG A 441 26.31 13.80 -6.74
CA ARG A 441 26.23 13.44 -5.31
C ARG A 441 24.81 13.10 -4.89
N GLU A 442 23.82 13.84 -5.37
CA GLU A 442 22.40 13.54 -5.16
C GLU A 442 22.03 12.17 -5.76
N ASN A 443 22.51 11.87 -6.96
CA ASN A 443 22.32 10.55 -7.59
C ASN A 443 23.05 9.43 -6.83
N GLN A 444 24.27 9.69 -6.36
CA GLN A 444 25.02 8.76 -5.50
C GLN A 444 24.26 8.43 -4.22
N GLU A 445 23.70 9.43 -3.56
CA GLU A 445 22.90 9.27 -2.34
C GLU A 445 21.57 8.56 -2.61
N TYR A 446 20.93 8.84 -3.75
CA TYR A 446 19.74 8.12 -4.18
C TYR A 446 20.01 6.62 -4.33
N ILE A 447 21.07 6.24 -5.05
CA ILE A 447 21.49 4.83 -5.20
C ILE A 447 21.74 4.22 -3.82
N LYS A 448 22.50 4.90 -2.96
CA LYS A 448 22.84 4.43 -1.61
C LYS A 448 21.59 4.21 -0.75
N THR A 449 20.60 5.09 -0.87
CA THR A 449 19.31 4.98 -0.17
C THR A 449 18.53 3.73 -0.61
N ILE A 450 18.46 3.48 -1.92
CA ILE A 450 17.78 2.28 -2.45
C ILE A 450 18.48 0.99 -2.00
N LEU A 451 19.82 0.96 -1.96
CA LEU A 451 20.59 -0.18 -1.46
C LEU A 451 20.54 -0.33 0.07
N ASN A 452 20.03 0.67 0.78
CA ASN A 452 19.91 0.68 2.23
C ASN A 452 18.49 0.98 2.72
N PRO A 453 17.50 0.10 2.42
CA PRO A 453 16.14 0.30 2.91
C PRO A 453 16.09 0.19 4.43
N VAL A 454 15.12 0.90 5.03
CA VAL A 454 14.78 0.79 6.46
C VAL A 454 14.33 -0.62 6.80
N LYS A 455 13.49 -1.20 5.93
CA LYS A 455 12.92 -2.54 6.07
C LYS A 455 12.80 -3.19 4.69
N GLY A 456 13.21 -4.46 4.56
CA GLY A 456 13.22 -5.13 3.25
C GLY A 456 12.00 -5.99 2.93
N LEU A 457 11.44 -6.67 3.93
CA LEU A 457 10.34 -7.62 3.74
C LEU A 457 9.38 -7.63 4.93
N HIS A 458 8.21 -8.23 4.73
CA HIS A 458 7.35 -8.73 5.81
C HIS A 458 7.34 -10.26 5.81
N ALA A 459 7.26 -10.86 6.99
CA ALA A 459 7.13 -12.31 7.16
C ALA A 459 6.20 -12.66 8.33
N TYR A 460 5.37 -13.67 8.10
CA TYR A 460 4.33 -14.16 9.01
C TYR A 460 4.46 -15.67 9.11
N GLN A 461 4.30 -16.22 10.31
CA GLN A 461 4.22 -17.67 10.47
C GLN A 461 2.93 -18.20 9.87
N TYR A 462 3.04 -19.22 9.03
CA TYR A 462 1.89 -19.85 8.43
C TYR A 462 1.64 -21.23 9.06
N LYS A 463 2.64 -22.11 9.02
CA LYS A 463 2.58 -23.45 9.61
C LYS A 463 3.93 -23.84 10.17
N VAL A 464 3.94 -24.61 11.25
CA VAL A 464 5.14 -25.27 11.76
C VAL A 464 4.77 -26.72 12.05
N ASN A 465 5.59 -27.65 11.57
CA ASN A 465 5.50 -29.07 11.90
C ASN A 465 6.87 -29.58 12.35
N GLU A 466 7.01 -30.89 12.59
CA GLU A 466 8.24 -31.49 13.12
C GLU A 466 9.47 -31.26 12.22
N ASN A 467 9.29 -31.07 10.91
CA ASN A 467 10.38 -31.02 9.94
C ASN A 467 10.50 -29.68 9.21
N GLU A 468 9.50 -28.81 9.27
CA GLU A 468 9.49 -27.56 8.50
C GLU A 468 8.84 -26.38 9.23
N ILE A 469 9.41 -25.20 9.00
CA ILE A 469 8.81 -23.90 9.29
C ILE A 469 8.35 -23.31 7.97
N GLU A 470 7.05 -23.06 7.83
CA GLU A 470 6.47 -22.39 6.66
C GLU A 470 6.08 -20.94 7.03
N LEU A 471 6.67 -19.98 6.31
CA LEU A 471 6.41 -18.55 6.48
C LEU A 471 5.73 -17.98 5.23
N GLN A 472 4.75 -17.10 5.43
CA GLN A 472 4.24 -16.20 4.40
C GLN A 472 5.12 -14.95 4.37
N ALA A 473 5.91 -14.75 3.32
CA ALA A 473 6.81 -13.61 3.19
C ALA A 473 6.63 -12.83 1.89
N THR A 474 6.86 -11.53 1.94
CA THR A 474 6.85 -10.65 0.76
C THR A 474 7.92 -9.59 0.85
N ASN A 475 8.51 -9.24 -0.28
CA ASN A 475 9.38 -8.09 -0.42
C ASN A 475 8.56 -6.78 -0.43
N ILE A 476 9.03 -5.76 0.28
CA ILE A 476 8.41 -4.43 0.33
C ILE A 476 9.30 -3.32 -0.24
N GLN A 477 10.51 -3.65 -0.70
CA GLN A 477 11.47 -2.71 -1.27
C GLN A 477 11.53 -2.77 -2.81
N SER A 478 12.21 -1.80 -3.44
CA SER A 478 12.22 -1.60 -4.89
C SER A 478 13.19 -2.48 -5.68
N LEU A 479 14.04 -3.26 -5.00
CA LEU A 479 14.91 -4.27 -5.62
C LEU A 479 14.52 -5.67 -5.13
N PRO A 480 14.74 -6.73 -5.94
CA PRO A 480 14.56 -8.11 -5.51
C PRO A 480 15.42 -8.45 -4.29
N ILE A 481 14.95 -9.38 -3.47
CA ILE A 481 15.68 -9.87 -2.30
C ILE A 481 15.84 -11.38 -2.38
N GLU A 482 16.97 -11.84 -1.88
CA GLU A 482 17.28 -13.24 -1.69
C GLU A 482 17.07 -13.59 -0.23
N VAL A 483 16.21 -14.56 0.05
CA VAL A 483 15.95 -15.08 1.40
C VAL A 483 16.89 -16.25 1.65
N ASN A 484 17.61 -16.19 2.76
CA ASN A 484 18.64 -17.18 3.09
C ASN A 484 18.14 -18.20 4.10
N SER A 485 17.57 -17.73 5.23
CA SER A 485 17.27 -18.58 6.38
C SER A 485 16.27 -17.93 7.32
N VAL A 486 15.78 -18.71 8.28
CA VAL A 486 15.11 -18.22 9.49
C VAL A 486 15.99 -18.52 10.69
N SER A 487 16.00 -17.64 11.68
CA SER A 487 16.76 -17.82 12.91
C SER A 487 15.90 -17.60 14.14
N TYR A 488 16.25 -18.29 15.22
CA TYR A 488 15.68 -18.10 16.54
C TYR A 488 16.77 -17.58 17.49
N LYS A 489 16.49 -16.45 18.15
CA LYS A 489 17.42 -15.76 19.08
C LYS A 489 18.84 -15.60 18.53
N ASP A 490 18.96 -15.38 17.21
CA ASP A 490 20.23 -15.23 16.48
C ASP A 490 21.23 -16.40 16.66
N SER A 491 20.80 -17.53 17.23
CA SER A 491 21.67 -18.64 17.65
C SER A 491 21.39 -19.93 16.88
N VAL A 492 20.11 -20.20 16.57
CA VAL A 492 19.66 -21.37 15.80
C VAL A 492 19.23 -20.88 14.43
N THR A 493 19.69 -21.52 13.36
CA THR A 493 19.39 -21.14 11.97
C THR A 493 18.80 -22.31 11.19
N PHE A 494 17.66 -22.08 10.56
CA PHE A 494 16.94 -22.99 9.67
C PHE A 494 17.10 -22.51 8.22
N GLN A 495 17.70 -23.35 7.38
CA GLN A 495 17.97 -22.98 5.99
C GLN A 495 16.72 -23.16 5.13
N ALA A 496 16.58 -22.32 4.10
CA ALA A 496 15.59 -22.55 3.06
C ALA A 496 15.93 -23.83 2.27
N ASN A 497 14.90 -24.56 1.80
CA ASN A 497 15.09 -25.77 0.98
C ASN A 497 15.79 -25.49 -0.36
N GLU A 498 15.57 -24.29 -0.88
CA GLU A 498 16.08 -23.83 -2.16
C GLU A 498 16.42 -22.34 -2.09
N GLN A 499 17.05 -21.82 -3.12
CA GLN A 499 17.32 -20.40 -3.24
C GLN A 499 16.02 -19.65 -3.56
N ILE A 500 15.65 -18.70 -2.70
CA ILE A 500 14.37 -18.01 -2.83
C ILE A 500 14.60 -16.53 -3.12
N ILE A 501 14.14 -16.10 -4.29
CA ILE A 501 14.17 -14.71 -4.71
C ILE A 501 12.76 -14.15 -4.66
N LEU A 502 12.52 -13.23 -3.72
CA LEU A 502 11.27 -12.47 -3.69
C LEU A 502 11.41 -11.27 -4.65
N PRO A 503 10.49 -11.12 -5.63
CA PRO A 503 10.56 -10.06 -6.63
C PRO A 503 10.44 -8.68 -5.98
N ALA A 504 10.86 -7.63 -6.68
CA ALA A 504 10.75 -6.26 -6.19
C ALA A 504 9.28 -5.83 -5.98
N LYS A 505 9.03 -4.93 -5.01
CA LYS A 505 7.73 -4.30 -4.82
C LYS A 505 7.37 -3.44 -6.03
N VAL A 506 6.31 -3.84 -6.73
CA VAL A 506 5.73 -3.00 -7.78
C VAL A 506 5.04 -1.77 -7.15
N PRO A 507 5.40 -0.54 -7.52
CA PRO A 507 4.77 0.67 -6.98
C PRO A 507 3.25 0.68 -7.23
N LYS A 508 2.48 1.20 -6.26
CA LYS A 508 1.01 1.35 -6.32
C LYS A 508 0.19 0.05 -6.44
N LYS A 509 0.82 -1.12 -6.40
CA LYS A 509 0.11 -2.41 -6.27
C LYS A 509 0.13 -2.87 -4.82
N LEU A 510 -0.72 -3.83 -4.46
CA LEU A 510 -0.56 -4.57 -3.21
C LEU A 510 0.69 -5.48 -3.26
N VAL A 511 1.10 -5.99 -2.11
CA VAL A 511 2.15 -7.01 -2.02
C VAL A 511 1.54 -8.40 -2.12
N ASP A 512 2.27 -9.31 -2.75
CA ASP A 512 1.88 -10.71 -2.87
C ASP A 512 2.77 -11.56 -1.97
N TYR A 513 2.17 -12.22 -0.98
CA TYR A 513 2.88 -13.10 -0.05
C TYR A 513 3.13 -14.46 -0.69
N GLN A 514 4.36 -14.94 -0.55
CA GLN A 514 4.76 -16.28 -0.98
C GLN A 514 5.00 -17.15 0.25
N ASN A 515 4.59 -18.41 0.16
CA ASN A 515 4.91 -19.39 1.19
C ASN A 515 6.35 -19.89 0.99
N ILE A 516 7.17 -19.73 2.02
CA ILE A 516 8.57 -20.13 2.06
C ILE A 516 8.75 -21.20 3.12
N LYS A 517 9.43 -22.29 2.76
CA LYS A 517 9.71 -23.41 3.65
C LYS A 517 11.17 -23.44 4.09
N PHE A 518 11.37 -23.60 5.39
CA PHE A 518 12.67 -23.77 6.04
C PHE A 518 12.73 -25.11 6.74
N VAL A 519 13.88 -25.80 6.62
CA VAL A 519 14.07 -27.15 7.18
C VAL A 519 14.40 -27.08 8.67
N ILE A 520 13.67 -27.86 9.47
CA ILE A 520 14.01 -28.19 10.84
C ILE A 520 14.86 -29.48 10.81
N PRO A 521 16.09 -29.47 11.34
CA PRO A 521 16.92 -30.68 11.43
C PRO A 521 16.25 -31.76 12.28
N LYS A 522 16.39 -33.04 11.90
CA LYS A 522 15.74 -34.19 12.59
C LYS A 522 16.08 -34.30 14.09
N ASN A 523 17.22 -33.75 14.51
CA ASN A 523 17.69 -33.75 15.90
C ASN A 523 17.31 -32.47 16.66
N PHE A 524 16.47 -31.62 16.08
CA PHE A 524 15.97 -30.39 16.70
C PHE A 524 14.51 -30.55 17.10
N THR A 525 14.21 -30.30 18.37
CA THR A 525 12.83 -30.33 18.88
C THR A 525 12.24 -28.92 18.86
N TRP A 526 11.10 -28.75 18.20
CA TRP A 526 10.36 -27.50 18.21
C TRP A 526 9.71 -27.23 19.57
N ASP A 527 9.89 -26.02 20.10
CA ASP A 527 9.21 -25.52 21.29
C ASP A 527 8.25 -24.39 20.88
N GLU A 528 7.00 -24.46 21.32
CA GLU A 528 5.95 -23.47 21.01
C GLU A 528 6.33 -22.04 21.46
N SER A 529 7.16 -21.89 22.50
CA SER A 529 7.72 -20.60 22.92
C SER A 529 8.61 -19.94 21.85
N MET A 530 9.08 -20.71 20.87
CA MET A 530 9.90 -20.20 19.77
C MET A 530 9.12 -19.35 18.77
N ARG A 531 7.79 -19.53 18.68
CA ARG A 531 6.94 -18.80 17.73
C ARG A 531 7.14 -17.29 17.84
N SER A 532 7.24 -16.73 19.04
CA SER A 532 7.27 -15.27 19.19
C SER A 532 8.62 -14.61 18.86
N ASN A 533 9.68 -15.37 18.57
CA ASN A 533 11.06 -14.84 18.48
C ASN A 533 11.83 -15.30 17.23
N LEU A 534 11.11 -15.59 16.14
CA LEU A 534 11.73 -15.89 14.85
C LEU A 534 12.14 -14.60 14.12
N LYS A 535 13.28 -14.65 13.44
CA LYS A 535 13.72 -13.64 12.46
C LYS A 535 14.00 -14.30 11.13
N ILE A 536 13.61 -13.66 10.03
CA ILE A 536 13.94 -14.09 8.67
C ILE A 536 15.14 -13.29 8.16
N ASN A 537 16.13 -14.00 7.63
CA ASN A 537 17.40 -13.47 7.16
C ASN A 537 17.43 -13.42 5.63
N TYR A 538 17.84 -12.27 5.09
CA TYR A 538 17.81 -12.00 3.66
C TYR A 538 18.91 -11.01 3.26
N ARG A 539 19.08 -10.82 1.96
CA ARG A 539 19.91 -9.75 1.37
C ARG A 539 19.24 -9.18 0.12
N ILE A 540 19.60 -7.97 -0.27
CA ILE A 540 19.24 -7.47 -1.60
C ILE A 540 19.98 -8.30 -2.63
N LEU A 541 19.31 -8.73 -3.70
CA LEU A 541 19.89 -9.58 -4.73
C LEU A 541 21.14 -8.93 -5.34
N GLY A 542 22.31 -9.55 -5.15
CA GLY A 542 23.60 -9.02 -5.60
C GLY A 542 24.40 -8.24 -4.55
N MET A 543 23.88 -8.07 -3.34
CA MET A 543 24.61 -7.50 -2.20
C MET A 543 25.16 -8.57 -1.25
N ASP A 544 26.32 -8.28 -0.65
CA ASP A 544 26.91 -9.13 0.39
C ASP A 544 26.31 -8.89 1.78
N LYS A 545 25.77 -7.70 2.03
CA LYS A 545 25.22 -7.28 3.34
C LYS A 545 23.94 -8.05 3.67
N ALA A 546 24.03 -8.94 4.67
CA ALA A 546 22.88 -9.62 5.25
C ALA A 546 22.03 -8.68 6.12
N ARG A 547 20.74 -8.98 6.22
CA ARG A 547 19.72 -8.28 6.99
C ARG A 547 18.77 -9.29 7.63
N SER A 548 18.09 -8.90 8.69
CA SER A 548 17.12 -9.73 9.41
C SER A 548 15.88 -8.93 9.78
N GLU A 549 14.70 -9.51 9.61
CA GLU A 549 13.42 -8.93 10.06
C GLU A 549 12.70 -9.88 11.02
N THR A 550 11.96 -9.31 11.98
CA THR A 550 11.07 -10.09 12.86
C THR A 550 9.98 -10.78 12.04
N VAL A 551 9.71 -12.04 12.38
CA VAL A 551 8.57 -12.81 11.85
C VAL A 551 7.41 -12.68 12.82
N PHE A 552 6.23 -12.29 12.33
CA PHE A 552 5.03 -12.23 13.15
C PHE A 552 4.55 -13.64 13.51
N PRO A 553 4.15 -13.90 14.77
CA PRO A 553 3.76 -15.25 15.24
C PRO A 553 2.34 -15.69 14.80
N TRP A 554 1.70 -14.95 13.90
CA TRP A 554 0.41 -15.26 13.31
C TRP A 554 0.50 -15.24 11.79
N SER A 555 -0.45 -15.89 11.12
CA SER A 555 -0.55 -15.89 9.65
C SER A 555 -0.99 -14.54 9.12
N TYR A 556 -0.48 -14.11 7.96
CA TYR A 556 -0.93 -12.88 7.30
C TYR A 556 -2.40 -12.99 6.89
N MET A 557 -2.72 -14.04 6.13
CA MET A 557 -4.06 -14.31 5.65
C MET A 557 -4.22 -15.81 5.41
N GLN A 558 -5.38 -16.34 5.81
CA GLN A 558 -5.86 -17.63 5.32
C GLN A 558 -6.77 -17.34 4.13
N ASN A 559 -6.39 -17.79 2.92
CA ASN A 559 -7.07 -17.44 1.66
C ASN A 559 -8.58 -17.75 1.66
N ASP A 560 -9.02 -18.71 2.48
CA ASP A 560 -10.41 -19.10 2.61
C ASP A 560 -11.06 -18.67 3.93
N PHE A 561 -10.49 -17.71 4.66
CA PHE A 561 -11.05 -17.22 5.93
C PHE A 561 -12.54 -16.87 5.80
N ALA A 562 -12.89 -16.04 4.83
CA ALA A 562 -14.26 -15.60 4.63
C ALA A 562 -15.22 -16.74 4.24
N LYS A 563 -14.71 -17.84 3.66
CA LYS A 563 -15.54 -19.01 3.32
C LYS A 563 -15.90 -19.85 4.54
N HIS A 564 -15.01 -19.88 5.54
CA HIS A 564 -15.17 -20.71 6.75
C HIS A 564 -15.71 -19.94 7.95
N ASP A 565 -15.77 -18.61 7.85
CA ASP A 565 -16.32 -17.74 8.87
C ASP A 565 -17.85 -17.80 8.88
N PHE A 566 -18.43 -18.30 9.98
CA PHE A 566 -19.87 -18.58 10.07
C PHE A 566 -20.75 -17.35 9.84
N ILE A 567 -20.39 -16.21 10.44
CA ILE A 567 -21.18 -14.97 10.35
C ILE A 567 -21.18 -14.37 8.94
N ARG A 568 -20.21 -14.74 8.09
CA ARG A 568 -20.14 -14.31 6.69
C ARG A 568 -20.69 -15.34 5.72
N GLN A 569 -21.19 -16.49 6.19
CA GLN A 569 -21.82 -17.48 5.33
C GLN A 569 -23.10 -16.91 4.70
N SER A 570 -23.32 -17.24 3.44
CA SER A 570 -24.56 -16.85 2.75
C SER A 570 -25.77 -17.54 3.39
N PRO A 571 -26.92 -16.86 3.42
CA PRO A 571 -28.18 -17.46 3.85
C PRO A 571 -28.49 -18.75 3.07
N ASN A 572 -29.05 -19.75 3.75
CA ASN A 572 -29.24 -21.09 3.19
C ASN A 572 -30.67 -21.61 3.33
N ILE A 573 -31.65 -20.70 3.39
CA ILE A 573 -33.08 -21.02 3.54
C ILE A 573 -33.62 -22.00 2.48
N HIS A 574 -33.09 -21.97 1.26
CA HIS A 574 -33.48 -22.89 0.19
C HIS A 574 -32.97 -24.33 0.39
N ALA A 575 -32.07 -24.57 1.34
CA ALA A 575 -31.55 -25.91 1.65
C ALA A 575 -32.47 -26.72 2.57
N PHE A 576 -33.61 -26.15 2.99
CA PHE A 576 -34.54 -26.77 3.93
C PHE A 576 -35.94 -26.87 3.32
N ASP A 577 -36.37 -28.09 2.98
CA ASP A 577 -37.65 -28.35 2.29
C ASP A 577 -38.89 -27.93 3.10
N PHE A 578 -38.75 -27.81 4.42
CA PHE A 578 -39.82 -27.37 5.31
C PHE A 578 -40.00 -25.84 5.34
N LEU A 579 -39.19 -25.07 4.62
CA LEU A 579 -39.33 -23.62 4.52
C LEU A 579 -40.06 -23.24 3.23
N LYS A 580 -41.17 -22.50 3.37
CA LYS A 580 -41.89 -21.87 2.25
C LYS A 580 -41.60 -20.38 2.21
N ILE A 581 -41.08 -19.91 1.08
CA ILE A 581 -40.67 -18.52 0.91
C ILE A 581 -41.73 -17.79 0.08
N ASP A 582 -42.19 -16.66 0.59
CA ASP A 582 -43.07 -15.72 -0.08
C ASP A 582 -42.29 -14.41 -0.31
N GLU A 583 -41.91 -14.20 -1.57
CA GLU A 583 -41.10 -13.04 -1.96
C GLU A 583 -41.88 -11.72 -1.97
N GLU A 584 -43.20 -11.78 -2.14
CA GLU A 584 -44.07 -10.60 -2.18
C GLU A 584 -44.31 -10.10 -0.76
N LEU A 585 -44.60 -11.01 0.17
CA LEU A 585 -44.80 -10.70 1.59
C LEU A 585 -43.50 -10.60 2.39
N LYS A 586 -42.36 -10.91 1.78
CA LYS A 586 -41.07 -11.04 2.47
C LYS A 586 -41.17 -11.94 3.69
N GLN A 587 -41.81 -13.10 3.50
CA GLN A 587 -42.10 -14.05 4.58
C GLN A 587 -41.46 -15.40 4.32
N ILE A 588 -40.84 -15.99 5.34
CA ILE A 588 -40.27 -17.35 5.31
C ILE A 588 -41.04 -18.16 6.35
N SER A 589 -41.86 -19.09 5.90
CA SER A 589 -42.77 -19.85 6.76
C SER A 589 -42.25 -21.26 6.99
N ILE A 590 -42.11 -21.65 8.26
CA ILE A 590 -41.84 -23.03 8.67
C ILE A 590 -43.14 -23.83 8.54
N GLN A 591 -43.11 -24.88 7.72
CA GLN A 591 -44.27 -25.75 7.54
C GLN A 591 -44.59 -26.52 8.83
N LYS A 592 -45.88 -26.76 9.09
CA LYS A 592 -46.32 -27.56 10.24
C LYS A 592 -45.74 -28.97 10.16
N GLY A 593 -45.09 -29.44 11.23
CA GLY A 593 -44.43 -30.74 11.26
C GLY A 593 -43.40 -30.90 12.36
N THR A 594 -42.72 -32.05 12.37
CA THR A 594 -41.54 -32.30 13.21
C THR A 594 -40.30 -32.34 12.33
N TRP A 595 -39.36 -31.44 12.58
CA TRP A 595 -38.18 -31.22 11.75
C TRP A 595 -36.91 -31.42 12.56
N THR A 596 -35.93 -32.11 11.99
CA THR A 596 -34.58 -32.20 12.56
C THR A 596 -33.64 -31.33 11.75
N ILE A 597 -32.94 -30.42 12.42
CA ILE A 597 -31.95 -29.54 11.82
C ILE A 597 -30.57 -30.01 12.30
N ASN A 598 -29.77 -30.54 11.37
CA ASN A 598 -28.43 -31.09 11.62
C ASN A 598 -27.30 -30.26 11.00
N GLN A 599 -27.65 -29.12 10.40
CA GLN A 599 -26.77 -28.11 9.84
C GLN A 599 -27.34 -26.73 10.19
N ASN A 600 -26.52 -25.68 10.23
CA ASN A 600 -27.02 -24.36 10.63
C ASN A 600 -28.08 -23.84 9.65
N LEU A 601 -29.11 -23.18 10.17
CA LEU A 601 -30.09 -22.44 9.38
C LEU A 601 -29.78 -20.95 9.49
N ILE A 602 -29.47 -20.31 8.37
CA ILE A 602 -29.16 -18.87 8.28
C ILE A 602 -30.26 -18.20 7.46
N VAL A 603 -31.04 -17.36 8.13
CA VAL A 603 -32.14 -16.59 7.54
C VAL A 603 -31.65 -15.19 7.15
N PRO A 604 -31.88 -14.74 5.91
CA PRO A 604 -31.40 -13.44 5.42
C PRO A 604 -32.05 -12.27 6.16
N GLU A 605 -31.50 -11.07 5.99
CA GLU A 605 -32.16 -9.82 6.37
C GLU A 605 -33.34 -9.49 5.44
N GLY A 606 -34.26 -8.64 5.91
CA GLY A 606 -35.36 -8.11 5.09
C GLY A 606 -36.55 -9.05 4.90
N TYR A 607 -36.67 -10.11 5.71
CA TYR A 607 -37.81 -11.01 5.75
C TYR A 607 -38.42 -11.08 7.16
N HIS A 608 -39.45 -11.92 7.31
CA HIS A 608 -40.02 -12.37 8.57
C HIS A 608 -39.98 -13.90 8.62
N LEU A 609 -39.36 -14.48 9.65
CA LEU A 609 -39.40 -15.93 9.87
C LEU A 609 -40.63 -16.30 10.70
N VAL A 610 -41.60 -16.97 10.08
CA VAL A 610 -42.88 -17.29 10.69
C VAL A 610 -42.96 -18.77 11.02
N CYS A 611 -43.33 -19.09 12.26
CA CYS A 611 -43.53 -20.47 12.72
C CYS A 611 -44.96 -20.60 13.29
N PRO A 612 -45.82 -21.45 12.71
CA PRO A 612 -47.18 -21.68 13.21
C PRO A 612 -47.22 -22.69 14.37
N SER A 613 -48.37 -22.78 15.03
CA SER A 613 -48.65 -23.72 16.12
C SER A 613 -48.42 -25.20 15.75
N GLY A 614 -47.99 -25.98 16.74
CA GLY A 614 -47.75 -27.42 16.61
C GLY A 614 -46.46 -27.83 15.90
N VAL A 615 -45.60 -26.89 15.49
CA VAL A 615 -44.27 -27.19 14.93
C VAL A 615 -43.32 -27.69 16.02
N LYS A 616 -42.53 -28.71 15.70
CA LYS A 616 -41.45 -29.23 16.55
C LYS A 616 -40.13 -29.21 15.78
N ILE A 617 -39.11 -28.56 16.34
CA ILE A 617 -37.76 -28.47 15.77
C ILE A 617 -36.79 -29.13 16.75
N ASN A 618 -36.00 -30.07 16.25
CA ASN A 618 -34.93 -30.74 16.98
C ASN A 618 -33.58 -30.36 16.37
N LEU A 619 -32.76 -29.58 17.09
CA LEU A 619 -31.42 -29.19 16.71
C LEU A 619 -30.42 -30.27 17.16
N ILE A 620 -29.55 -30.72 16.25
CA ILE A 620 -28.50 -31.70 16.53
C ILE A 620 -27.18 -31.33 15.84
N ASN A 621 -26.08 -32.01 16.17
CA ASN A 621 -24.76 -31.82 15.55
C ASN A 621 -24.28 -30.38 15.61
N SER A 622 -24.47 -29.72 16.76
CA SER A 622 -24.16 -28.32 16.97
C SER A 622 -24.93 -27.36 16.05
N ALA A 623 -26.02 -27.77 15.40
CA ALA A 623 -26.81 -26.86 14.56
C ALA A 623 -27.41 -25.72 15.38
N THR A 624 -27.45 -24.53 14.77
CA THR A 624 -28.08 -23.30 15.31
C THR A 624 -28.99 -22.67 14.25
N ILE A 625 -29.96 -21.88 14.69
CA ILE A 625 -30.76 -21.01 13.83
C ILE A 625 -30.26 -19.57 14.05
N LEU A 626 -29.71 -18.96 13.01
CA LEU A 626 -29.31 -17.56 13.00
C LEU A 626 -30.25 -16.79 12.06
N SER A 627 -30.94 -15.79 12.59
CA SER A 627 -31.84 -14.93 11.83
C SER A 627 -31.39 -13.49 11.85
N TYR A 628 -31.22 -12.91 10.66
CA TYR A 628 -31.10 -11.46 10.48
C TYR A 628 -32.46 -10.78 10.23
N SER A 629 -33.54 -11.52 10.44
CA SER A 629 -34.93 -11.12 10.26
C SER A 629 -35.72 -11.30 11.55
N SER A 630 -36.79 -10.52 11.73
CA SER A 630 -37.69 -10.70 12.87
C SER A 630 -38.35 -12.08 12.81
N ILE A 631 -38.69 -12.62 13.98
CA ILE A 631 -39.34 -13.93 14.09
C ILE A 631 -40.75 -13.79 14.67
N TYR A 632 -41.70 -14.53 14.11
CA TYR A 632 -43.09 -14.60 14.58
C TYR A 632 -43.43 -16.07 14.85
N PHE A 633 -43.13 -16.52 16.06
CA PHE A 633 -43.30 -17.91 16.48
C PHE A 633 -44.55 -17.98 17.35
N ILE A 634 -45.70 -18.21 16.71
CA ILE A 634 -47.02 -18.06 17.32
C ILE A 634 -47.70 -19.43 17.45
N GLY A 635 -47.54 -20.05 18.63
CA GLY A 635 -48.22 -21.27 19.04
C GLY A 635 -49.55 -21.01 19.74
N ASN A 636 -50.15 -22.06 20.28
CA ASN A 636 -51.27 -21.98 21.21
C ASN A 636 -51.10 -23.01 22.34
N GLU A 637 -51.95 -22.96 23.36
CA GLU A 637 -51.85 -23.81 24.55
C GLU A 637 -51.94 -25.31 24.23
N GLU A 638 -52.82 -25.69 23.30
CA GLU A 638 -53.02 -27.09 22.88
C GLU A 638 -51.89 -27.59 21.96
N GLU A 639 -51.41 -26.73 21.07
CA GLU A 639 -50.38 -26.99 20.08
C GLU A 639 -49.22 -25.98 20.19
N PRO A 640 -48.38 -26.08 21.24
CA PRO A 640 -47.24 -25.19 21.39
C PRO A 640 -46.19 -25.47 20.31
N ILE A 641 -45.34 -24.47 20.03
CA ILE A 641 -44.13 -24.67 19.25
C ILE A 641 -43.05 -25.23 20.16
N ILE A 642 -42.32 -26.25 19.71
CA ILE A 642 -41.23 -26.87 20.50
C ILE A 642 -39.92 -26.71 19.73
N ILE A 643 -38.90 -26.13 20.36
CA ILE A 643 -37.53 -26.07 19.85
C ILE A 643 -36.63 -26.74 20.87
N SER A 644 -35.94 -27.81 20.46
CA SER A 644 -35.30 -28.73 21.40
C SER A 644 -33.98 -29.28 20.85
N SER A 645 -33.13 -29.83 21.72
CA SER A 645 -32.03 -30.69 21.31
C SER A 645 -32.05 -31.99 22.13
N ASN A 646 -32.63 -33.04 21.56
CA ASN A 646 -32.90 -34.28 22.29
C ASN A 646 -31.63 -35.08 22.64
N ASN A 647 -30.54 -34.92 21.89
CA ASN A 647 -29.25 -35.59 22.13
C ASN A 647 -28.21 -34.67 22.80
N SER A 648 -28.64 -33.52 23.33
CA SER A 648 -27.78 -32.50 23.96
C SER A 648 -26.65 -31.96 23.08
N SER A 649 -26.76 -32.07 21.74
CA SER A 649 -25.74 -31.56 20.81
C SER A 649 -26.15 -30.30 20.06
N GLY A 650 -27.44 -29.98 19.95
CA GLY A 650 -27.90 -28.78 19.28
C GLY A 650 -27.60 -27.51 20.08
N GLN A 651 -27.32 -26.43 19.36
CA GLN A 651 -27.20 -25.09 19.91
C GLN A 651 -28.60 -24.48 19.99
N GLY A 652 -28.79 -23.19 19.73
CA GLY A 652 -30.07 -22.54 19.92
C GLY A 652 -30.49 -21.61 18.78
N LEU A 653 -31.05 -20.46 19.15
CA LEU A 653 -31.65 -19.50 18.23
C LEU A 653 -31.11 -18.11 18.51
N THR A 654 -30.61 -17.44 17.48
CA THR A 654 -30.09 -16.08 17.57
C THR A 654 -30.82 -15.21 16.56
N VAL A 655 -31.40 -14.10 17.04
CA VAL A 655 -31.93 -13.02 16.19
C VAL A 655 -31.01 -11.81 16.35
N MET A 656 -30.50 -11.32 15.23
CA MET A 656 -29.45 -10.31 15.21
C MET A 656 -29.78 -9.18 14.25
N ASN A 657 -29.66 -7.94 14.72
CA ASN A 657 -29.84 -6.71 13.93
C ASN A 657 -31.19 -6.62 13.19
N SER A 658 -32.25 -7.19 13.76
CA SER A 658 -33.60 -7.04 13.23
C SER A 658 -34.24 -5.77 13.78
N PRO A 659 -34.49 -4.72 12.96
CA PRO A 659 -35.13 -3.50 13.45
C PRO A 659 -36.60 -3.72 13.87
N GLU A 660 -37.24 -4.75 13.31
CA GLU A 660 -38.61 -5.08 13.64
C GLU A 660 -38.70 -5.97 14.87
N ARG A 661 -39.75 -5.73 15.67
CA ARG A 661 -40.00 -6.47 16.91
C ARG A 661 -40.42 -7.91 16.58
N SER A 662 -39.68 -8.87 17.12
CA SER A 662 -40.03 -10.28 17.09
C SER A 662 -41.14 -10.61 18.10
N GLU A 663 -41.96 -11.61 17.82
CA GLU A 663 -43.05 -12.08 18.69
C GLU A 663 -42.96 -13.59 18.88
N LEU A 664 -42.92 -14.02 20.13
CA LEU A 664 -42.93 -15.42 20.53
C LEU A 664 -44.11 -15.65 21.46
N LYS A 665 -44.97 -16.59 21.10
CA LYS A 665 -46.15 -16.95 21.89
C LYS A 665 -46.31 -18.47 21.98
N PHE A 666 -46.49 -19.00 23.18
CA PHE A 666 -46.61 -20.46 23.40
C PHE A 666 -45.46 -21.28 22.78
N VAL A 667 -44.22 -20.81 22.96
CA VAL A 667 -42.99 -21.48 22.50
C VAL A 667 -42.27 -22.14 23.67
N LYS A 668 -41.79 -23.37 23.47
CA LYS A 668 -41.06 -24.15 24.46
C LYS A 668 -39.66 -24.48 23.96
N PHE A 669 -38.65 -23.97 24.66
CA PHE A 669 -37.24 -24.21 24.40
C PHE A 669 -36.70 -25.25 25.38
N TYR A 670 -36.18 -26.38 24.87
CA TYR A 670 -35.70 -27.50 25.70
C TYR A 670 -34.27 -27.88 25.41
N ASN A 671 -33.43 -27.91 26.45
CA ASN A 671 -32.10 -28.51 26.39
C ASN A 671 -31.30 -27.98 25.18
N LEU A 672 -31.07 -26.67 25.12
CA LEU A 672 -30.30 -26.00 24.07
C LEU A 672 -29.01 -25.43 24.66
N ALA A 673 -27.98 -25.27 23.82
CA ALA A 673 -26.73 -24.58 24.16
C ALA A 673 -26.57 -23.30 23.33
N ALA A 674 -25.67 -22.41 23.73
CA ALA A 674 -25.40 -21.18 23.01
C ALA A 674 -24.69 -21.44 21.68
N SER A 675 -24.88 -20.51 20.74
CA SER A 675 -24.20 -20.58 19.46
C SER A 675 -22.70 -20.33 19.64
N ALA A 676 -21.89 -21.32 19.24
CA ALA A 676 -20.43 -21.26 19.26
C ALA A 676 -19.86 -21.83 17.94
N LYS A 677 -19.23 -20.96 17.13
CA LYS A 677 -18.75 -21.23 15.78
C LYS A 677 -17.41 -20.55 15.52
N ASN A 678 -16.31 -21.31 15.51
CA ASN A 678 -14.98 -20.88 15.02
C ASN A 678 -14.57 -19.45 15.44
N GLY A 679 -14.59 -19.16 16.75
CA GLY A 679 -14.20 -17.84 17.28
C GLY A 679 -15.33 -16.82 17.39
N TRP A 680 -16.55 -17.18 16.99
CA TRP A 680 -17.79 -16.46 17.33
C TRP A 680 -18.59 -17.25 18.35
N GLU A 681 -18.69 -16.74 19.57
CA GLU A 681 -19.32 -17.43 20.71
C GLU A 681 -20.30 -16.48 21.40
N LEU A 682 -21.49 -16.99 21.69
CA LEU A 682 -22.53 -16.32 22.48
C LEU A 682 -22.68 -17.02 23.83
N THR A 683 -23.27 -16.33 24.81
CA THR A 683 -23.52 -16.82 26.15
C THR A 683 -24.94 -17.41 26.30
N GLY A 684 -25.91 -16.86 25.57
CA GLY A 684 -27.31 -17.30 25.59
C GLY A 684 -27.64 -18.46 24.64
N ALA A 685 -28.43 -19.43 25.12
CA ALA A 685 -29.07 -20.43 24.25
C ALA A 685 -30.04 -19.76 23.26
N ILE A 686 -30.82 -18.79 23.74
CA ILE A 686 -31.64 -17.93 22.92
C ILE A 686 -31.10 -16.51 23.05
N THR A 687 -30.83 -15.84 21.93
CA THR A 687 -30.22 -14.51 21.94
C THR A 687 -30.95 -13.53 21.03
N PHE A 688 -31.22 -12.34 21.55
CA PHE A 688 -31.68 -11.17 20.79
C PHE A 688 -30.66 -10.05 20.91
N TYR A 689 -29.92 -9.78 19.83
CA TYR A 689 -28.95 -8.69 19.78
C TYR A 689 -29.44 -7.60 18.84
N GLU A 690 -29.61 -6.38 19.35
CA GLU A 690 -30.12 -5.24 18.55
C GLU A 690 -31.44 -5.58 17.83
N SER A 691 -32.29 -6.36 18.50
CA SER A 691 -33.49 -6.99 17.95
C SER A 691 -34.60 -6.97 19.01
N PRO A 692 -35.54 -6.01 18.95
CA PRO A 692 -36.62 -5.94 19.92
C PRO A 692 -37.47 -7.22 19.94
N VAL A 693 -37.98 -7.61 21.10
CA VAL A 693 -38.73 -8.87 21.24
C VAL A 693 -39.89 -8.77 22.23
N GLN A 694 -40.99 -9.47 21.92
CA GLN A 694 -42.07 -9.75 22.84
C GLN A 694 -42.20 -11.27 23.00
N ILE A 695 -42.26 -11.73 24.26
CA ILE A 695 -42.31 -13.14 24.65
C ILE A 695 -43.48 -13.31 25.60
N ASP A 696 -44.54 -13.98 25.16
CA ASP A 696 -45.72 -14.28 25.96
C ASP A 696 -45.92 -15.80 26.07
N ASP A 697 -46.31 -16.29 27.25
CA ASP A 697 -46.73 -17.69 27.45
C ASP A 697 -45.66 -18.74 27.07
N CYS A 698 -44.36 -18.42 27.20
CA CYS A 698 -43.25 -19.27 26.75
C CYS A 698 -42.59 -20.07 27.89
N GLN A 699 -41.77 -21.06 27.54
CA GLN A 699 -40.98 -21.84 28.49
C GLN A 699 -39.53 -22.03 28.02
N PHE A 700 -38.58 -21.81 28.92
CA PHE A 700 -37.14 -22.07 28.72
C PHE A 700 -36.70 -23.10 29.75
N VAL A 701 -36.34 -24.30 29.31
CA VAL A 701 -36.13 -25.44 30.21
C VAL A 701 -34.83 -26.18 29.89
N GLY A 702 -33.99 -26.37 30.90
CA GLY A 702 -32.79 -27.21 30.77
C GLY A 702 -31.69 -26.58 29.91
N SER A 703 -31.59 -25.25 29.83
CA SER A 703 -30.50 -24.59 29.08
C SER A 703 -29.14 -25.09 29.56
N ARG A 704 -28.24 -25.39 28.63
CA ARG A 704 -26.85 -25.82 28.89
C ARG A 704 -25.83 -24.70 28.75
N SER A 705 -26.29 -23.46 28.62
CA SER A 705 -25.43 -22.29 28.42
C SER A 705 -25.24 -21.47 29.70
N GLU A 706 -24.43 -20.43 29.61
CA GLU A 706 -24.36 -19.38 30.63
C GLU A 706 -25.74 -18.74 30.82
N ASP A 707 -26.43 -18.38 29.74
CA ASP A 707 -27.78 -17.80 29.82
C ASP A 707 -28.82 -18.68 29.09
N SER A 708 -30.02 -18.81 29.66
CA SER A 708 -31.14 -19.43 28.91
C SER A 708 -31.68 -18.48 27.85
N LEU A 709 -31.81 -17.19 28.20
CA LEU A 709 -32.18 -16.11 27.30
C LEU A 709 -31.25 -14.92 27.56
N HIS A 710 -30.60 -14.42 26.51
CA HIS A 710 -29.78 -13.21 26.55
C HIS A 710 -30.37 -12.17 25.61
N ILE A 711 -30.69 -10.99 26.13
CA ILE A 711 -31.17 -9.85 25.35
C ILE A 711 -30.18 -8.72 25.51
N MET A 712 -29.63 -8.23 24.39
CA MET A 712 -28.63 -7.17 24.41
C MET A 712 -29.02 -6.02 23.50
N ARG A 713 -28.92 -4.79 24.01
CA ARG A 713 -29.20 -3.53 23.30
C ARG A 713 -30.55 -3.53 22.58
N SER A 714 -31.58 -4.02 23.25
CA SER A 714 -32.91 -4.19 22.67
C SER A 714 -34.01 -3.84 23.65
N GLU A 715 -35.17 -3.45 23.12
CA GLU A 715 -36.39 -3.36 23.91
C GLU A 715 -37.04 -4.73 24.06
N PHE A 716 -37.54 -5.06 25.26
CA PHE A 716 -38.22 -6.35 25.45
C PHE A 716 -39.46 -6.30 26.35
N ILE A 717 -40.38 -7.24 26.10
CA ILE A 717 -41.50 -7.54 26.98
C ILE A 717 -41.56 -9.06 27.17
N ILE A 718 -41.46 -9.53 28.41
CA ILE A 718 -41.63 -10.93 28.79
C ILE A 718 -42.85 -11.02 29.71
N ARG A 719 -43.84 -11.82 29.34
CA ARG A 719 -45.06 -12.01 30.12
C ARG A 719 -45.41 -13.50 30.24
N ASN A 720 -45.93 -13.90 31.40
CA ASN A 720 -46.40 -15.26 31.66
C ASN A 720 -45.41 -16.37 31.21
N THR A 721 -44.11 -16.16 31.43
CA THR A 721 -43.05 -17.03 30.92
C THR A 721 -42.36 -17.77 32.06
N ALA A 722 -42.01 -19.03 31.84
CA ALA A 722 -41.34 -19.88 32.82
C ALA A 722 -39.91 -20.22 32.40
N PHE A 723 -38.96 -19.98 33.30
CA PHE A 723 -37.57 -20.42 33.18
C PHE A 723 -37.34 -21.52 34.21
N SER A 724 -36.80 -22.66 33.80
CA SER A 724 -36.48 -23.72 34.76
C SER A 724 -35.28 -24.57 34.42
N HIS A 725 -34.57 -25.03 35.45
CA HIS A 725 -33.43 -25.95 35.32
C HIS A 725 -32.33 -25.40 34.39
N SER A 726 -32.04 -24.09 34.44
CA SER A 726 -30.91 -23.50 33.70
C SER A 726 -29.59 -23.96 34.32
N PHE A 727 -28.58 -24.22 33.48
CA PHE A 727 -27.23 -24.55 33.95
C PHE A 727 -26.61 -23.42 34.77
N SER A 728 -26.74 -22.18 34.31
CA SER A 728 -26.32 -20.96 35.03
C SER A 728 -27.49 -19.98 35.08
N ASP A 729 -27.42 -18.83 34.41
CA ASP A 729 -28.40 -17.75 34.49
C ASP A 729 -29.63 -18.08 33.64
N ALA A 730 -30.80 -17.67 34.13
CA ALA A 730 -32.04 -17.85 33.39
C ALA A 730 -32.23 -16.74 32.36
N LEU A 731 -32.15 -15.49 32.79
CA LEU A 731 -32.31 -14.31 31.95
C LEU A 731 -31.19 -13.31 32.21
N ASP A 732 -30.46 -12.97 31.16
CA ASP A 732 -29.48 -11.88 31.13
C ASP A 732 -29.98 -10.75 30.21
N THR A 733 -29.91 -9.51 30.70
CA THR A 733 -30.25 -8.30 29.93
C THR A 733 -29.15 -7.24 29.99
N ASP A 734 -28.51 -7.01 28.85
CA ASP A 734 -27.40 -6.06 28.70
C ASP A 734 -27.81 -4.81 27.90
N PHE A 735 -27.75 -3.64 28.52
CA PHE A 735 -28.05 -2.35 27.89
C PHE A 735 -29.46 -2.27 27.27
N CYS A 736 -30.44 -2.82 27.97
CA CYS A 736 -31.81 -2.99 27.50
C CYS A 736 -32.80 -2.06 28.22
N GLU A 737 -33.97 -1.87 27.62
CA GLU A 737 -35.16 -1.32 28.27
C GLU A 737 -36.31 -2.32 28.16
N GLY A 738 -36.93 -2.72 29.27
CA GLY A 738 -37.94 -3.77 29.16
C GLY A 738 -38.77 -4.08 30.40
N LYS A 739 -39.62 -5.09 30.26
CA LYS A 739 -40.56 -5.54 31.29
C LYS A 739 -40.57 -7.05 31.42
N ILE A 740 -40.60 -7.53 32.65
CA ILE A 740 -40.80 -8.94 33.02
C ILE A 740 -42.03 -9.00 33.92
N ILE A 741 -43.08 -9.68 33.47
CA ILE A 741 -44.41 -9.62 34.08
C ILE A 741 -44.95 -11.04 34.27
N GLU A 742 -45.55 -11.34 35.43
CA GLU A 742 -46.30 -12.59 35.67
C GLU A 742 -45.48 -13.85 35.38
N SER A 743 -44.16 -13.80 35.60
CA SER A 743 -43.22 -14.84 35.14
C SER A 743 -42.61 -15.62 36.30
N SER A 744 -42.03 -16.78 36.01
CA SER A 744 -41.52 -17.68 37.04
C SER A 744 -40.16 -18.29 36.72
N PHE A 745 -39.36 -18.48 37.78
CA PHE A 745 -37.97 -18.95 37.69
C PHE A 745 -37.77 -20.06 38.71
N PHE A 746 -37.46 -21.27 38.24
CA PHE A 746 -37.39 -22.47 39.08
C PHE A 746 -36.10 -23.25 38.87
N HIS A 747 -35.35 -23.54 39.94
CA HIS A 747 -34.16 -24.40 39.84
C HIS A 747 -33.09 -23.84 38.88
N CYS A 748 -32.82 -22.53 38.94
CA CYS A 748 -31.78 -21.89 38.12
C CYS A 748 -30.40 -22.06 38.77
N GLY A 749 -29.39 -22.48 38.00
CA GLY A 749 -28.07 -22.81 38.53
C GLY A 749 -27.29 -21.63 39.11
N ASN A 750 -27.54 -20.42 38.60
CA ASN A 750 -26.91 -19.18 39.08
C ASN A 750 -27.96 -18.07 39.30
N ASP A 751 -28.06 -17.03 38.48
CA ASP A 751 -29.04 -15.94 38.70
C ASP A 751 -30.38 -16.20 37.99
N ALA A 752 -31.50 -15.75 38.58
CA ALA A 752 -32.80 -15.79 37.91
C ALA A 752 -32.96 -14.64 36.90
N VAL A 753 -32.65 -13.42 37.32
CA VAL A 753 -32.59 -12.24 36.45
C VAL A 753 -31.28 -11.50 36.77
N ASP A 754 -30.34 -11.48 35.83
CA ASP A 754 -29.18 -10.59 35.85
C ASP A 754 -29.35 -9.48 34.81
N MET A 755 -28.97 -8.26 35.18
CA MET A 755 -29.06 -7.12 34.30
C MET A 755 -27.87 -6.18 34.49
N SER A 756 -27.38 -5.67 33.38
CA SER A 756 -26.21 -4.80 33.31
C SER A 756 -26.50 -3.62 32.38
N GLY A 757 -26.32 -2.38 32.87
CA GLY A 757 -26.60 -1.15 32.11
C GLY A 757 -28.04 -0.99 31.61
N SER A 758 -29.02 -1.63 32.26
CA SER A 758 -30.39 -1.78 31.75
C SER A 758 -31.43 -1.05 32.61
N ILE A 759 -32.61 -0.75 32.04
CA ILE A 759 -33.79 -0.22 32.75
C ILE A 759 -34.92 -1.24 32.65
N VAL A 760 -35.27 -1.91 33.75
CA VAL A 760 -36.21 -3.05 33.70
C VAL A 760 -37.28 -2.97 34.79
N TYR A 761 -38.54 -3.15 34.36
CA TYR A 761 -39.69 -3.29 35.25
C TYR A 761 -40.01 -4.76 35.49
N VAL A 762 -39.97 -5.19 36.74
CA VAL A 762 -40.17 -6.56 37.20
C VAL A 762 -41.43 -6.61 38.04
N LYS A 763 -42.46 -7.35 37.60
CA LYS A 763 -43.77 -7.33 38.24
C LYS A 763 -44.42 -8.72 38.32
N ASP A 764 -44.94 -9.10 39.49
CA ASP A 764 -45.68 -10.36 39.68
C ASP A 764 -44.81 -11.60 39.39
N LEU A 765 -43.58 -11.66 39.93
CA LEU A 765 -42.66 -12.78 39.73
C LEU A 765 -42.68 -13.79 40.87
N THR A 766 -42.53 -15.07 40.52
CA THR A 766 -42.23 -16.15 41.48
C THR A 766 -40.89 -16.79 41.17
N ILE A 767 -39.95 -16.67 42.11
CA ILE A 767 -38.58 -17.19 41.98
C ILE A 767 -38.36 -18.22 43.07
N ASN A 768 -37.94 -19.44 42.72
CA ASN A 768 -37.72 -20.51 43.69
C ASN A 768 -36.56 -21.45 43.32
N GLY A 769 -35.60 -21.61 44.24
CA GLY A 769 -34.50 -22.56 44.09
C GLY A 769 -33.43 -22.04 43.14
N VAL A 770 -32.90 -20.85 43.41
CA VAL A 770 -31.91 -20.18 42.56
C VAL A 770 -30.53 -20.27 43.21
N GLY A 771 -29.51 -20.65 42.45
CA GLY A 771 -28.18 -20.97 42.97
C GLY A 771 -27.42 -19.78 43.55
N ASP A 772 -27.58 -18.59 42.97
CA ASP A 772 -26.97 -17.35 43.47
C ASP A 772 -28.00 -16.24 43.73
N LYS A 773 -28.32 -15.36 42.78
CA LYS A 773 -29.21 -14.20 43.02
C LYS A 773 -30.58 -14.37 42.39
N GLY A 774 -31.63 -14.12 43.17
CA GLY A 774 -32.99 -14.04 42.65
C GLY A 774 -33.15 -12.88 41.66
N LEU A 775 -32.78 -11.68 42.09
CA LEU A 775 -32.73 -10.48 41.25
C LEU A 775 -31.36 -9.81 41.40
N SER A 776 -30.73 -9.45 40.29
CA SER A 776 -29.39 -8.85 40.26
C SER A 776 -29.37 -7.66 39.32
N ALA A 777 -29.06 -6.46 39.84
CA ALA A 777 -28.83 -5.26 39.04
C ALA A 777 -27.37 -4.80 39.15
N GLY A 778 -26.69 -4.64 38.02
CA GLY A 778 -25.30 -4.19 37.94
C GLY A 778 -25.07 -3.10 36.90
N GLU A 779 -23.85 -2.54 36.91
CA GLU A 779 -23.34 -1.62 35.88
C GLU A 779 -24.28 -0.44 35.58
N ASN A 780 -24.65 0.34 36.60
CA ASN A 780 -25.52 1.52 36.50
C ASN A 780 -26.93 1.19 35.94
N SER A 781 -27.48 0.03 36.31
CA SER A 781 -28.86 -0.37 35.97
C SER A 781 -29.90 0.32 36.86
N GLU A 782 -31.14 0.40 36.36
CA GLU A 782 -32.33 0.77 37.13
C GLU A 782 -33.38 -0.34 37.07
N MET A 783 -33.71 -0.93 38.23
CA MET A 783 -34.70 -2.01 38.33
C MET A 783 -35.89 -1.57 39.19
N PHE A 784 -37.11 -1.74 38.67
CA PHE A 784 -38.35 -1.46 39.39
C PHE A 784 -39.06 -2.77 39.71
N VAL A 785 -39.13 -3.14 40.97
CA VAL A 785 -39.65 -4.43 41.44
C VAL A 785 -41.00 -4.25 42.11
N HIS A 786 -42.03 -4.97 41.65
CA HIS A 786 -43.39 -4.90 42.21
C HIS A 786 -43.99 -6.29 42.41
N ARG A 787 -44.41 -6.65 43.62
CA ARG A 787 -45.04 -7.96 43.93
C ARG A 787 -44.20 -9.14 43.47
N VAL A 788 -43.04 -9.32 44.09
CA VAL A 788 -42.14 -10.46 43.79
C VAL A 788 -42.00 -11.36 45.00
N ASN A 789 -42.03 -12.67 44.77
CA ASN A 789 -41.80 -13.68 45.80
C ASN A 789 -40.57 -14.51 45.46
N ILE A 790 -39.56 -14.49 46.33
CA ILE A 790 -38.29 -15.20 46.17
C ILE A 790 -38.15 -16.22 47.30
N LYS A 791 -37.95 -17.48 46.94
CA LYS A 791 -37.75 -18.57 47.89
C LYS A 791 -36.48 -19.36 47.57
N ASN A 792 -35.76 -19.84 48.57
CA ASN A 792 -34.63 -20.76 48.38
C ASN A 792 -33.56 -20.19 47.42
N ALA A 793 -33.12 -18.95 47.64
CA ALA A 793 -32.03 -18.34 46.89
C ALA A 793 -30.80 -18.13 47.79
N LYS A 794 -29.59 -18.08 47.25
CA LYS A 794 -28.43 -17.67 48.07
C LYS A 794 -28.55 -16.18 48.42
N ILE A 795 -28.89 -15.34 47.47
CA ILE A 795 -29.15 -13.91 47.65
C ILE A 795 -30.54 -13.60 47.08
N GLY A 796 -31.39 -12.94 47.86
CA GLY A 796 -32.71 -12.52 47.38
C GLY A 796 -32.62 -11.46 46.28
N LEU A 797 -32.05 -10.30 46.62
CA LEU A 797 -31.89 -9.18 45.69
C LEU A 797 -30.53 -8.50 45.89
N ALA A 798 -29.84 -8.23 44.78
CA ALA A 798 -28.57 -7.51 44.77
C ALA A 798 -28.61 -6.24 43.89
N SER A 799 -27.99 -5.18 44.39
CA SER A 799 -27.71 -3.94 43.64
C SER A 799 -26.21 -3.66 43.68
N LYS A 800 -25.59 -3.54 42.50
CA LYS A 800 -24.14 -3.45 42.30
C LYS A 800 -23.78 -2.24 41.46
N ASP A 801 -22.57 -1.72 41.61
CA ASP A 801 -21.91 -0.92 40.57
C ASP A 801 -22.73 0.29 40.08
N LEU A 802 -23.10 1.21 41.00
CA LEU A 802 -23.99 2.38 40.80
C LEU A 802 -25.45 2.07 40.45
N SER A 803 -25.86 0.81 40.43
CA SER A 803 -27.25 0.46 40.11
C SER A 803 -28.23 0.91 41.19
N ARG A 804 -29.47 1.16 40.78
CA ARG A 804 -30.60 1.51 41.64
C ARG A 804 -31.69 0.46 41.50
N VAL A 805 -32.19 -0.03 42.63
CA VAL A 805 -33.33 -0.94 42.65
C VAL A 805 -34.42 -0.36 43.55
N SER A 806 -35.58 -0.08 42.97
CA SER A 806 -36.77 0.41 43.69
C SER A 806 -37.77 -0.73 43.83
N VAL A 807 -38.19 -1.03 45.06
CA VAL A 807 -38.96 -2.22 45.41
C VAL A 807 -40.24 -1.84 46.12
N ASP A 808 -41.37 -2.37 45.66
CA ASP A 808 -42.65 -2.39 46.38
C ASP A 808 -43.18 -3.84 46.45
N GLN A 809 -43.51 -4.31 47.67
CA GLN A 809 -44.05 -5.65 47.91
C GLN A 809 -43.12 -6.79 47.46
N LEU A 810 -41.97 -6.93 48.13
CA LEU A 810 -41.05 -8.06 47.94
C LEU A 810 -41.12 -9.01 49.12
N LYS A 811 -41.25 -10.31 48.85
CA LYS A 811 -41.19 -11.39 49.84
C LYS A 811 -39.95 -12.25 49.60
N ILE A 812 -39.13 -12.44 50.63
CA ILE A 812 -37.96 -13.33 50.59
C ILE A 812 -38.08 -14.37 51.71
N ASP A 813 -38.05 -15.65 51.36
CA ASP A 813 -38.13 -16.77 52.31
C ASP A 813 -37.04 -17.81 52.09
N ASN A 814 -36.44 -18.28 53.18
CA ASN A 814 -35.44 -19.36 53.19
C ASN A 814 -34.23 -19.09 52.27
N SER A 815 -33.65 -17.89 52.38
CA SER A 815 -32.47 -17.47 51.61
C SER A 815 -31.29 -17.13 52.52
N HIS A 816 -30.04 -17.25 52.04
CA HIS A 816 -28.88 -16.91 52.89
C HIS A 816 -28.83 -15.40 53.15
N TYR A 817 -28.83 -14.60 52.09
CA TYR A 817 -28.86 -13.14 52.15
C TYR A 817 -30.18 -12.59 51.63
N GLY A 818 -30.72 -11.56 52.29
CA GLY A 818 -31.94 -10.87 51.85
C GLY A 818 -31.64 -9.83 50.77
N LEU A 819 -31.24 -8.63 51.20
CA LEU A 819 -30.84 -7.54 50.32
C LEU A 819 -29.32 -7.29 50.40
N VAL A 820 -28.68 -7.13 49.25
CA VAL A 820 -27.23 -6.94 49.16
C VAL A 820 -26.92 -5.72 48.29
N ALA A 821 -26.20 -4.73 48.82
CA ALA A 821 -25.77 -3.55 48.06
C ALA A 821 -24.26 -3.34 48.19
N PHE A 822 -23.53 -3.37 47.08
CA PHE A 822 -22.06 -3.31 47.10
C PHE A 822 -21.45 -2.82 45.78
N GLN A 823 -20.13 -2.68 45.73
CA GLN A 823 -19.34 -2.40 44.54
C GLN A 823 -18.53 -3.64 44.13
N LYS A 824 -18.82 -4.22 42.96
CA LYS A 824 -18.08 -5.36 42.39
C LYS A 824 -16.93 -4.89 41.50
N LYS A 825 -17.17 -3.88 40.67
CA LYS A 825 -16.25 -3.34 39.67
C LYS A 825 -15.68 -1.99 40.11
N PRO A 826 -14.35 -1.81 40.12
CA PRO A 826 -13.72 -0.59 40.64
C PRO A 826 -14.05 0.68 39.84
N GLU A 827 -14.40 0.55 38.56
CA GLU A 827 -14.78 1.66 37.68
C GLU A 827 -16.17 2.24 37.96
N PHE A 828 -16.98 1.56 38.80
CA PHE A 828 -18.27 2.03 39.28
C PHE A 828 -18.19 2.48 40.76
N GLY A 829 -19.33 2.53 41.44
CA GLY A 829 -19.49 2.87 42.86
C GLY A 829 -20.53 1.98 43.53
N GLY A 830 -20.91 2.29 44.77
CA GLY A 830 -21.85 1.46 45.53
C GLY A 830 -23.25 1.38 44.92
N GLY A 831 -23.92 0.25 45.12
CA GLY A 831 -25.31 0.05 44.72
C GLY A 831 -26.32 0.70 45.69
N LEU A 832 -27.53 0.94 45.20
CA LEU A 832 -28.67 1.48 45.95
C LEU A 832 -29.88 0.55 45.86
N ILE A 833 -30.51 0.28 47.01
CA ILE A 833 -31.81 -0.40 47.12
C ILE A 833 -32.76 0.46 47.96
N GLU A 834 -33.95 0.74 47.44
CA GLU A 834 -35.03 1.44 48.14
C GLU A 834 -36.26 0.54 48.17
N ALA A 835 -36.70 0.09 49.34
CA ALA A 835 -37.76 -0.91 49.49
C ALA A 835 -38.91 -0.50 50.40
N THR A 836 -40.14 -0.72 49.96
CA THR A 836 -41.39 -0.62 50.74
C THR A 836 -42.13 -1.96 50.77
N HIS A 837 -42.87 -2.21 51.85
CA HIS A 837 -43.65 -3.45 52.04
C HIS A 837 -42.81 -4.74 51.87
N LEU A 838 -41.61 -4.76 52.45
CA LEU A 838 -40.69 -5.90 52.43
C LEU A 838 -41.07 -6.95 53.49
N GLU A 839 -41.30 -8.19 53.07
CA GLU A 839 -41.47 -9.36 53.95
C GLU A 839 -40.24 -10.27 53.87
N MET A 840 -39.65 -10.61 55.01
CA MET A 840 -38.46 -11.43 55.07
C MET A 840 -38.58 -12.50 56.15
N LYS A 841 -38.43 -13.77 55.78
CA LYS A 841 -38.57 -14.92 56.67
C LYS A 841 -37.42 -15.92 56.48
N ASN A 842 -36.95 -16.53 57.57
CA ASN A 842 -35.95 -17.59 57.55
C ASN A 842 -34.64 -17.22 56.80
N LEU A 843 -34.12 -16.00 57.00
CA LEU A 843 -32.84 -15.59 56.42
C LEU A 843 -31.71 -15.65 57.44
N LYS A 844 -30.51 -16.02 56.97
CA LYS A 844 -29.30 -15.98 57.80
C LYS A 844 -28.75 -14.56 57.95
N THR A 845 -28.81 -13.75 56.89
CA THR A 845 -28.35 -12.37 56.89
C THR A 845 -29.35 -11.49 56.13
N PRO A 846 -30.22 -10.72 56.82
CA PRO A 846 -31.25 -9.92 56.16
C PRO A 846 -30.69 -8.85 55.21
N TYR A 847 -29.59 -8.20 55.58
CA TYR A 847 -28.97 -7.11 54.82
C TYR A 847 -27.46 -7.23 54.81
N LEU A 848 -26.84 -6.95 53.67
CA LEU A 848 -25.38 -6.82 53.52
C LEU A 848 -25.07 -5.57 52.71
N VAL A 849 -24.49 -4.56 53.34
CA VAL A 849 -24.26 -3.23 52.73
C VAL A 849 -22.77 -2.91 52.78
N GLU A 850 -22.14 -2.69 51.63
CA GLU A 850 -20.76 -2.21 51.57
C GLU A 850 -20.68 -0.71 51.83
N GLU A 851 -19.52 -0.23 52.28
CA GLU A 851 -19.25 1.20 52.35
C GLU A 851 -19.55 1.88 50.99
N LYS A 852 -20.16 3.07 51.04
CA LYS A 852 -20.68 3.84 49.87
C LYS A 852 -21.89 3.25 49.15
N SER A 853 -22.34 2.05 49.51
CA SER A 853 -23.64 1.52 49.08
C SER A 853 -24.74 1.95 50.04
N THR A 854 -26.01 1.84 49.64
CA THR A 854 -27.13 2.27 50.46
C THR A 854 -28.33 1.33 50.32
N ILE A 855 -28.93 0.97 51.45
CA ILE A 855 -30.24 0.31 51.52
C ILE A 855 -31.17 1.17 52.37
N VAL A 856 -32.36 1.49 51.84
CA VAL A 856 -33.43 2.24 52.52
C VAL A 856 -34.69 1.38 52.56
N ILE A 857 -35.28 1.20 53.74
CA ILE A 857 -36.49 0.39 53.95
C ILE A 857 -37.53 1.21 54.67
N ASN A 858 -38.74 1.34 54.09
CA ASN A 858 -39.82 2.17 54.63
C ASN A 858 -39.31 3.57 55.05
N HIS A 859 -38.54 4.22 54.17
CA HIS A 859 -37.88 5.52 54.36
C HIS A 859 -36.80 5.59 55.46
N LYS A 860 -36.33 4.45 55.98
CA LYS A 860 -35.24 4.38 56.98
C LYS A 860 -33.99 3.74 56.37
N LYS A 861 -32.86 4.44 56.45
CA LYS A 861 -31.56 3.94 55.98
C LYS A 861 -31.00 2.87 56.93
N ILE A 862 -30.49 1.77 56.37
CA ILE A 862 -29.71 0.77 57.11
C ILE A 862 -28.29 1.30 57.32
N ASN A 863 -27.86 1.41 58.57
CA ASN A 863 -26.56 2.00 58.96
C ASN A 863 -25.51 0.95 59.38
N THR A 864 -25.75 -0.33 59.07
CA THR A 864 -24.78 -1.41 59.32
C THR A 864 -24.03 -1.69 58.02
N TYR A 865 -22.72 -1.49 58.05
CA TYR A 865 -21.85 -1.67 56.89
C TYR A 865 -20.89 -2.85 57.10
N GLN A 866 -20.51 -3.48 56.01
CA GLN A 866 -19.54 -4.56 55.95
C GLN A 866 -18.44 -4.19 54.97
N GLU A 867 -17.18 -4.38 55.36
CA GLU A 867 -16.06 -4.19 54.45
C GLU A 867 -15.89 -5.38 53.51
N ASN A 868 -15.44 -5.10 52.29
CA ASN A 868 -15.08 -6.10 51.28
C ASN A 868 -16.22 -7.10 51.00
N VAL A 869 -17.43 -6.60 50.76
CA VAL A 869 -18.61 -7.45 50.48
C VAL A 869 -18.35 -8.31 49.24
N LYS A 870 -17.65 -7.80 48.23
CA LYS A 870 -17.20 -8.60 47.08
C LYS A 870 -16.41 -9.84 47.51
N LYS A 871 -15.46 -9.70 48.44
CA LYS A 871 -14.65 -10.82 48.93
C LYS A 871 -15.51 -11.87 49.64
N ILE A 872 -16.47 -11.42 50.45
CA ILE A 872 -17.40 -12.30 51.18
C ILE A 872 -18.25 -13.13 50.21
N LEU A 873 -18.69 -12.53 49.12
CA LEU A 873 -19.61 -13.17 48.18
C LEU A 873 -18.92 -14.03 47.11
N TYR A 874 -17.69 -13.67 46.70
CA TYR A 874 -17.01 -14.25 45.53
C TYR A 874 -15.65 -14.91 45.82
N ASP A 875 -14.93 -14.55 46.90
CA ASP A 875 -13.58 -15.08 47.17
C ASP A 875 -13.55 -16.24 48.18
N VAL A 876 -14.71 -16.78 48.56
CA VAL A 876 -14.77 -18.05 49.30
C VAL A 876 -14.69 -19.19 48.29
N LYS A 877 -13.48 -19.48 47.77
CA LYS A 877 -13.20 -20.70 47.00
C LYS A 877 -12.92 -21.87 47.93
N ASP A 878 -13.72 -22.92 47.76
CA ASP A 878 -13.27 -24.30 47.54
C ASP A 878 -12.17 -24.88 48.46
N GLU A 879 -12.58 -25.37 49.64
CA GLU A 879 -11.85 -26.43 50.37
C GLU A 879 -12.46 -27.84 50.14
N LYS A 880 -13.43 -27.99 49.24
CA LYS A 880 -14.00 -29.31 48.89
C LYS A 880 -14.20 -29.43 47.39
N ASN A 881 -13.12 -29.72 46.68
CA ASN A 881 -13.09 -30.61 45.51
C ASN A 881 -11.64 -30.72 45.01
N THR A 882 -10.82 -31.45 45.76
CA THR A 882 -9.69 -32.21 45.22
C THR A 882 -9.89 -33.66 45.62
N LEU A 883 -10.60 -34.39 44.77
CA LEU A 883 -10.45 -35.83 44.52
C LEU A 883 -11.07 -36.14 43.15
#